data_AF-A0A345C1A0-F1
#
_entry.id   AF-A0A345C1A0-F1
#
_cell.length_a   1.000
_cell.length_b   1.000
_cell.length_c   1.000
_cell.angle_alpha   90.00
_cell.angle_beta   90.00
_cell.angle_gamma   90.00
#
_symmetry.space_group_name_H-M   'P 1'
#
loop_
_entity.id
_entity.type
_entity.pdbx_description
1 polymer ?
#
loop_
_entity_poly.entity_id
_entity_poly.type
_entity_poly.pdbx_seq_one_letter_code
_entity_poly.pdbx_strand_id
1 'polypeptide(L)'
;MKKQHRQFGSSLVCTVLIVSLWTPALYAEESGEPISHMTGSGGAVASEDVHASEAGMAILEQGGNAVDAAVAVAAAQGVTRPYSGGIGGGGMMLIHLTDEDEPIAIDSRSITPASFNDETYINPETGEIFPSAMRTSGGKSFSVPGTIKNWEVALEEYGTMTFAEVLRPAIDVAEEGFVADENLVRETTENQERFNLFSSTRDIYLNENGSAPEPGDVMQNPDKAHTYQLLADEGSEVFYEGEIAEAMVDTINDPPVVDDPDFEAISGEWLTEYGVLEGDVTMEDFANYETITSEPIHTDYRGYDIYGMPPSSSGGITIGQTFNMLEHYDVENMSSTKAWHHFMEATRYAIADRREYIGDPVHTDVPVDKLLSDAYTEERITNIDSGRASIGQVPPGNPWLDDDEDFFYDFAVEDGAEWDARKFHRIDTGPMSDPFDASFTIEDETGKIDLSDRGEDRGSAYGRAAANMEPVEDHEVNLRVRADEEGYDQRLRLWLNGDVWQSGSSIPSNGYGLEINTETGELVLQRVIDGNLATLERIDYPVETDWHDLRFRVENNELKVSAWEVEDEEPEEWLAVHDLAEDDQLDEPLGRLMMSMINFDYEQTQTFFLDHIEAEPVTEESETLEEPSQTNVMGDATPPAETTSVEEEAQGVQADKEKRRKDEENIPDESTIHLAVSDDEGNVVSYTTTIVSIGGNGMVVPGYGFLLNNAVYGRTPTDSPTHPNYPRPEMRSMSSMAPTLVMEEEKPVLTVGAPGSDTILTTLSQIMMSNLDFDTSLPEAIEQPRLSQRNNFNALAEYEENYLDAETEQQIEELEAMGHIFTANTAEQGISAAIGIEFSDDGTVTAATESERRGGGSALVESEMEDEKGSAEEIKSLVETFAEEAEFENGDAVHSLELHLTSVAHFEDQKEAEKVINHMNGFKDLLDHQQAQEWISDDVYDTLLAEANALIEKWE
;
A
#
# COMPACT_ATOMS: atom_id res chain seq x y z
N MET A 1 -40.32 89.36 19.55
CA MET A 1 -41.74 89.00 19.23
C MET A 1 -41.77 87.48 19.06
N LYS A 2 -42.37 86.74 20.01
CA LYS A 2 -43.60 85.91 19.82
C LYS A 2 -43.48 84.90 18.66
N LYS A 3 -43.63 83.57 18.74
CA LYS A 3 -44.25 82.56 19.64
C LYS A 3 -43.75 81.16 19.16
N GLN A 4 -43.42 80.17 20.00
CA GLN A 4 -44.21 78.92 20.32
C GLN A 4 -44.89 78.22 19.10
N HIS A 5 -44.87 76.89 18.85
CA HIS A 5 -44.58 75.67 19.64
C HIS A 5 -44.52 74.39 18.74
N ARG A 6 -43.93 73.29 19.28
CA ARG A 6 -44.08 71.80 19.02
C ARG A 6 -43.32 71.13 17.85
N GLN A 7 -42.26 70.34 18.15
CA GLN A 7 -42.16 68.84 18.27
C GLN A 7 -42.23 68.14 16.88
N PHE A 8 -41.29 67.31 16.39
CA PHE A 8 -40.39 66.29 16.99
C PHE A 8 -38.99 66.33 16.32
N GLY A 9 -37.98 65.73 16.97
CA GLY A 9 -36.56 65.89 16.63
C GLY A 9 -36.04 65.08 15.44
N SER A 10 -35.18 65.72 14.66
CA SER A 10 -34.11 65.09 13.88
C SER A 10 -32.89 66.00 13.99
N SER A 11 -31.76 65.44 14.43
CA SER A 11 -30.48 66.16 14.48
C SER A 11 -29.64 65.71 13.31
N LEU A 12 -29.36 66.65 12.42
CA LEU A 12 -28.48 66.56 11.27
C LEU A 12 -27.09 67.06 11.71
N VAL A 13 -26.05 66.23 11.60
CA VAL A 13 -24.65 66.66 11.72
C VAL A 13 -23.87 66.08 10.55
N CYS A 14 -23.17 66.99 9.87
CA CYS A 14 -22.44 66.80 8.62
C CYS A 14 -21.19 65.94 8.77
N THR A 15 -21.03 65.02 7.82
CA THR A 15 -19.89 64.14 7.61
C THR A 15 -18.70 64.91 7.02
N VAL A 16 -17.55 64.88 7.70
CA VAL A 16 -16.23 65.21 7.14
C VAL A 16 -15.24 64.16 7.66
N LEU A 17 -14.69 63.40 6.72
CA LEU A 17 -13.68 62.35 6.87
C LEU A 17 -12.38 62.88 7.49
N ILE A 18 -11.94 62.22 8.57
CA ILE A 18 -10.54 62.15 9.00
C ILE A 18 -10.26 60.69 9.36
N VAL A 19 -9.23 60.18 8.71
CA VAL A 19 -8.63 58.84 8.78
C VAL A 19 -8.34 58.41 10.23
N SER A 20 -8.99 57.34 10.67
CA SER A 20 -8.51 56.49 11.76
C SER A 20 -7.98 55.21 11.13
N LEU A 21 -6.66 55.03 11.22
CA LEU A 21 -5.97 53.76 10.99
C LEU A 21 -6.66 52.69 11.86
N TRP A 22 -7.40 51.80 11.22
CA TRP A 22 -7.72 50.50 11.79
C TRP A 22 -6.57 49.60 11.34
N THR A 23 -5.68 49.31 12.27
CA THR A 23 -4.79 48.15 12.18
C THR A 23 -5.69 46.91 12.18
N PRO A 24 -5.64 46.04 11.15
CA PRO A 24 -6.10 44.67 11.29
C PRO A 24 -5.03 43.97 12.12
N ALA A 25 -5.23 44.01 13.43
CA ALA A 25 -4.51 43.21 14.40
C ALA A 25 -5.54 42.92 15.48
N LEU A 26 -5.62 41.65 15.85
CA LEU A 26 -6.62 40.95 16.67
C LEU A 26 -7.60 40.11 15.84
N TYR A 27 -7.44 38.80 16.06
CA TYR A 27 -8.16 37.63 15.55
C TYR A 27 -7.66 37.07 14.20
N ALA A 28 -6.35 36.86 14.07
CA ALA A 28 -5.91 35.49 13.77
C ALA A 28 -5.83 34.83 15.15
N GLU A 29 -6.78 33.96 15.46
CA GLU A 29 -6.67 33.08 16.62
C GLU A 29 -5.47 32.18 16.34
N GLU A 30 -4.55 32.08 17.29
CA GLU A 30 -3.44 31.14 17.25
C GLU A 30 -4.13 29.77 17.29
N SER A 31 -4.27 29.10 16.13
CA SER A 31 -4.70 27.69 16.10
C SER A 31 -3.80 26.95 17.09
N GLY A 32 -4.39 26.14 17.98
CA GLY A 32 -3.65 25.43 19.01
C GLY A 32 -2.50 24.59 18.43
N GLU A 33 -1.49 24.28 19.25
CA GLU A 33 -0.50 23.28 18.84
C GLU A 33 -1.20 21.95 18.53
N PRO A 34 -0.72 21.17 17.54
CA PRO A 34 -1.32 19.89 17.19
C PRO A 34 -1.35 18.96 18.41
N ILE A 35 -2.54 18.45 18.73
CA ILE A 35 -2.75 17.46 19.79
C ILE A 35 -2.74 16.10 19.11
N SER A 36 -1.73 15.28 19.38
CA SER A 36 -1.58 13.98 18.70
C SER A 36 -2.56 12.93 19.19
N HIS A 37 -3.11 13.06 20.40
CA HIS A 37 -4.18 12.19 20.88
C HIS A 37 -5.02 12.89 21.94
N MET A 38 -6.29 12.51 22.03
CA MET A 38 -7.22 13.02 23.03
C MET A 38 -8.23 11.93 23.40
N THR A 39 -8.47 11.76 24.70
CA THR A 39 -9.45 10.82 25.24
C THR A 39 -10.63 11.55 25.85
N GLY A 40 -11.84 11.09 25.57
CA GLY A 40 -13.05 11.72 26.08
C GLY A 40 -14.32 10.95 25.75
N SER A 41 -15.43 11.67 25.65
CA SER A 41 -16.75 11.13 25.34
C SER A 41 -17.49 12.00 24.33
N GLY A 42 -18.53 11.43 23.70
CA GLY A 42 -19.22 12.03 22.56
C GLY A 42 -18.54 11.64 21.25
N GLY A 43 -18.56 12.54 20.27
CA GLY A 43 -17.85 12.36 19.01
C GLY A 43 -16.35 12.62 19.10
N ALA A 44 -15.62 12.06 18.14
CA ALA A 44 -14.18 12.17 18.00
C ALA A 44 -13.78 12.43 16.54
N VAL A 45 -12.71 13.19 16.34
CA VAL A 45 -12.17 13.54 15.01
C VAL A 45 -10.66 13.44 15.06
N ALA A 46 -10.08 12.74 14.09
CA ALA A 46 -8.63 12.62 13.89
C ALA A 46 -8.27 12.87 12.42
N SER A 47 -7.30 13.75 12.16
CA SER A 47 -6.85 14.11 10.81
C SER A 47 -5.40 14.62 10.79
N GLU A 48 -4.82 14.90 9.62
CA GLU A 48 -3.44 15.41 9.47
C GLU A 48 -3.30 16.92 9.73
N ASP A 49 -4.39 17.63 10.02
CA ASP A 49 -4.39 19.09 10.12
C ASP A 49 -5.39 19.61 11.16
N VAL A 50 -4.96 20.59 11.94
CA VAL A 50 -5.78 21.16 13.03
C VAL A 50 -7.05 21.80 12.49
N HIS A 51 -6.99 22.54 11.39
CA HIS A 51 -8.18 23.17 10.82
C HIS A 51 -9.18 22.14 10.27
N ALA A 52 -8.69 21.00 9.79
CA ALA A 52 -9.55 19.92 9.36
C ALA A 52 -10.25 19.22 10.53
N SER A 53 -9.52 18.94 11.62
CA SER A 53 -10.13 18.39 12.82
C SER A 53 -11.14 19.36 13.45
N GLU A 54 -10.83 20.66 13.48
CA GLU A 54 -11.76 21.72 13.91
C GLU A 54 -13.00 21.79 13.02
N ALA A 55 -12.86 21.62 11.70
CA ALA A 55 -13.99 21.60 10.78
C ALA A 55 -14.94 20.42 11.06
N GLY A 56 -14.39 19.22 11.27
CA GLY A 56 -15.18 18.05 11.67
C GLY A 56 -15.89 18.26 13.00
N MET A 57 -15.16 18.73 14.01
CA MET A 57 -15.72 18.98 15.34
C MET A 57 -16.83 20.02 15.30
N ALA A 58 -16.65 21.09 14.53
CA ALA A 58 -17.68 22.11 14.35
C ALA A 58 -18.96 21.55 13.72
N ILE A 59 -18.88 20.55 12.85
CA ILE A 59 -20.06 19.88 12.27
C ILE A 59 -20.76 18.98 13.30
N LEU A 60 -20.00 18.22 14.09
CA LEU A 60 -20.55 17.42 15.19
C LEU A 60 -21.28 18.32 16.21
N GLU A 61 -20.66 19.42 16.63
CA GLU A 61 -21.27 20.41 17.55
C GLU A 61 -22.54 21.08 16.98
N GLN A 62 -22.68 21.13 15.66
CA GLN A 62 -23.87 21.63 14.97
C GLN A 62 -24.99 20.56 14.86
N GLY A 63 -24.71 19.33 15.28
CA GLY A 63 -25.62 18.19 15.26
C GLY A 63 -25.60 17.41 13.95
N GLY A 64 -24.53 17.52 13.15
CA GLY A 64 -24.26 16.58 12.05
C GLY A 64 -23.72 15.25 12.59
N ASN A 65 -23.84 14.18 11.79
CA ASN A 65 -23.33 12.86 12.16
C ASN A 65 -21.87 12.67 11.70
N ALA A 66 -21.30 11.49 11.98
CA ALA A 66 -19.92 11.16 11.58
C ALA A 66 -19.67 11.29 10.07
N VAL A 67 -20.67 11.02 9.23
CA VAL A 67 -20.58 11.17 7.76
C VAL A 67 -20.50 12.64 7.35
N ASP A 68 -21.36 13.49 7.92
CA ASP A 68 -21.35 14.93 7.67
C ASP A 68 -19.99 15.54 8.06
N ALA A 69 -19.50 15.17 9.24
CA ALA A 69 -18.22 15.64 9.76
C ALA A 69 -17.04 15.13 8.93
N ALA A 70 -17.03 13.86 8.50
CA ALA A 70 -15.98 13.32 7.65
C ALA A 70 -15.83 14.07 6.31
N VAL A 71 -16.94 14.49 5.69
CA VAL A 71 -16.91 15.32 4.47
C VAL A 71 -16.31 16.70 4.75
N ALA A 72 -16.64 17.32 5.89
CA ALA A 72 -16.07 18.61 6.29
C ALA A 72 -14.56 18.52 6.56
N VAL A 73 -14.11 17.47 7.25
CA VAL A 73 -12.68 17.19 7.49
C VAL A 73 -11.97 17.01 6.14
N ALA A 74 -12.50 16.17 5.25
CA ALA A 74 -11.91 15.93 3.93
C ALA A 74 -11.82 17.22 3.09
N ALA A 75 -12.86 18.05 3.11
CA ALA A 75 -12.87 19.31 2.38
C ALA A 75 -11.83 20.30 2.91
N ALA A 76 -11.68 20.41 4.22
CA ALA A 76 -10.68 21.27 4.88
C ALA A 76 -9.25 20.77 4.64
N GLN A 77 -8.97 19.47 4.73
CA GLN A 77 -7.67 18.90 4.34
C GLN A 77 -7.37 19.16 2.86
N GLY A 78 -8.38 19.17 1.99
CA GLY A 78 -8.21 19.56 0.58
C GLY A 78 -7.78 21.03 0.37
N VAL A 79 -7.74 21.84 1.43
CA VAL A 79 -7.19 23.21 1.47
C VAL A 79 -5.82 23.23 2.15
N THR A 80 -5.70 22.59 3.32
CA THR A 80 -4.51 22.69 4.20
C THR A 80 -3.44 21.62 3.93
N ARG A 81 -3.82 20.50 3.32
CA ARG A 81 -2.96 19.39 2.86
C ARG A 81 -3.18 19.09 1.36
N PRO A 82 -3.07 20.10 0.47
CA PRO A 82 -3.54 20.00 -0.92
C PRO A 82 -2.73 19.05 -1.80
N TYR A 83 -1.55 18.61 -1.35
CA TYR A 83 -0.63 17.81 -2.16
C TYR A 83 -0.87 16.31 -2.07
N SER A 84 -1.59 15.83 -1.05
CA SER A 84 -1.69 14.39 -0.79
C SER A 84 -3.09 13.85 -1.08
N GLY A 85 -4.13 14.67 -0.93
CA GLY A 85 -5.52 14.33 -1.28
C GLY A 85 -6.36 15.55 -1.64
N GLY A 86 -7.60 15.32 -2.08
CA GLY A 86 -8.54 16.39 -2.41
C GLY A 86 -9.48 16.08 -3.57
N ILE A 87 -10.23 17.10 -4.01
CA ILE A 87 -11.32 16.95 -4.98
C ILE A 87 -10.87 16.59 -6.40
N GLY A 88 -9.59 16.81 -6.74
CA GLY A 88 -9.02 16.36 -8.00
C GLY A 88 -8.54 14.91 -8.00
N GLY A 89 -8.83 14.15 -6.94
CA GLY A 89 -8.46 12.75 -6.76
C GLY A 89 -9.64 11.81 -6.56
N GLY A 90 -9.41 10.73 -5.83
CA GLY A 90 -10.42 9.77 -5.43
C GLY A 90 -10.13 9.19 -4.05
N GLY A 91 -11.03 8.40 -3.51
CA GLY A 91 -10.89 7.87 -2.16
C GLY A 91 -11.69 6.61 -1.89
N MET A 92 -11.50 6.09 -0.69
CA MET A 92 -12.11 4.88 -0.16
C MET A 92 -12.72 5.21 1.20
N MET A 93 -14.05 5.16 1.32
CA MET A 93 -14.76 5.50 2.55
C MET A 93 -15.43 4.25 3.14
N LEU A 94 -15.07 3.92 4.37
CA LEU A 94 -15.68 2.86 5.16
C LEU A 94 -16.57 3.50 6.24
N ILE A 95 -17.84 3.12 6.28
CA ILE A 95 -18.86 3.71 7.15
C ILE A 95 -19.47 2.62 8.01
N HIS A 96 -19.49 2.82 9.32
CA HIS A 96 -20.33 2.06 10.24
C HIS A 96 -21.44 2.97 10.77
N LEU A 97 -22.68 2.51 10.67
CA LEU A 97 -23.85 3.16 11.24
C LEU A 97 -24.48 2.22 12.28
N THR A 98 -24.84 2.73 13.45
CA THR A 98 -25.36 1.88 14.54
C THR A 98 -26.76 1.32 14.28
N ASP A 99 -27.47 1.87 13.28
CA ASP A 99 -28.78 1.40 12.83
C ASP A 99 -28.69 0.38 11.66
N GLU A 100 -27.49 0.10 11.14
CA GLU A 100 -27.25 -0.88 10.06
C GLU A 100 -26.57 -2.15 10.61
N ASP A 101 -26.85 -3.30 9.98
CA ASP A 101 -26.33 -4.60 10.45
C ASP A 101 -24.84 -4.80 10.08
N GLU A 102 -24.36 -4.18 8.99
CA GLU A 102 -22.99 -4.33 8.49
C GLU A 102 -22.41 -2.98 8.02
N PRO A 103 -21.08 -2.78 8.07
CA PRO A 103 -20.46 -1.56 7.53
C PRO A 103 -20.63 -1.45 6.01
N ILE A 104 -20.52 -0.23 5.49
CA ILE A 104 -20.65 0.10 4.07
C ILE A 104 -19.30 0.58 3.52
N ALA A 105 -18.92 0.09 2.35
CA ALA A 105 -17.75 0.58 1.60
C ALA A 105 -18.17 1.39 0.37
N ILE A 106 -17.66 2.61 0.23
CA ILE A 106 -17.81 3.46 -0.97
C ILE A 106 -16.43 3.63 -1.64
N ASP A 107 -16.23 2.95 -2.76
CA ASP A 107 -15.08 3.11 -3.65
C ASP A 107 -15.37 4.26 -4.63
N SER A 108 -14.58 5.32 -4.50
CA SER A 108 -14.57 6.49 -5.38
C SER A 108 -13.21 6.70 -6.03
N ARG A 109 -12.51 5.61 -6.32
CA ARG A 109 -11.26 5.64 -7.07
C ARG A 109 -11.47 6.33 -8.42
N SER A 110 -10.48 7.11 -8.83
CA SER A 110 -10.49 7.76 -10.12
C SER A 110 -10.49 6.73 -11.25
N ILE A 111 -11.19 7.03 -12.35
CA ILE A 111 -11.36 6.14 -13.50
C ILE A 111 -10.57 6.68 -14.70
N THR A 112 -9.88 5.81 -15.44
CA THR A 112 -9.19 6.24 -16.67
C THR A 112 -10.17 6.74 -17.73
N PRO A 113 -9.80 7.77 -18.52
CA PRO A 113 -10.59 8.17 -19.68
C PRO A 113 -10.77 7.02 -20.67
N ALA A 114 -11.81 7.07 -21.51
CA ALA A 114 -12.07 6.08 -22.55
C ALA A 114 -10.95 5.99 -23.61
N SER A 115 -10.09 7.02 -23.69
CA SER A 115 -8.92 7.06 -24.57
C SER A 115 -7.69 6.33 -24.01
N PHE A 116 -7.66 6.01 -22.72
CA PHE A 116 -6.50 5.40 -22.06
C PHE A 116 -6.38 3.92 -22.42
N ASN A 117 -5.22 3.51 -22.89
CA ASN A 117 -4.88 2.14 -23.28
C ASN A 117 -3.36 1.86 -23.15
N ASP A 118 -2.94 0.69 -23.59
CA ASP A 118 -1.55 0.21 -23.62
C ASP A 118 -0.60 1.07 -24.47
N GLU A 119 -1.10 1.79 -25.47
CA GLU A 119 -0.30 2.70 -26.30
C GLU A 119 -0.11 4.09 -25.67
N THR A 120 -0.85 4.44 -24.61
CA THR A 120 -0.90 5.81 -24.04
C THR A 120 0.48 6.38 -23.71
N TYR A 121 1.37 5.54 -23.19
CA TYR A 121 2.72 5.92 -22.79
C TYR A 121 3.81 5.46 -23.74
N ILE A 122 3.44 4.93 -24.90
CA ILE A 122 4.39 4.54 -25.93
C ILE A 122 4.62 5.74 -26.84
N ASN A 123 5.88 6.12 -27.00
CA ASN A 123 6.24 7.15 -27.95
C ASN A 123 6.05 6.61 -29.38
N PRO A 124 5.17 7.20 -30.20
CA PRO A 124 4.86 6.67 -31.53
C PRO A 124 6.02 6.80 -32.53
N GLU A 125 7.03 7.65 -32.25
CA GLU A 125 8.21 7.82 -33.09
C GLU A 125 9.33 6.82 -32.76
N THR A 126 9.51 6.48 -31.48
CA THR A 126 10.61 5.61 -31.02
C THR A 126 10.17 4.19 -30.67
N GLY A 127 8.89 3.99 -30.32
CA GLY A 127 8.38 2.74 -29.75
C GLY A 127 8.71 2.56 -28.27
N GLU A 128 9.44 3.49 -27.66
CA GLU A 128 9.86 3.40 -26.25
C GLU A 128 8.82 4.03 -25.31
N ILE A 129 8.79 3.56 -24.06
CA ILE A 129 7.96 4.13 -23.00
C ILE A 129 8.46 5.55 -22.67
N PHE A 130 7.56 6.52 -22.54
CA PHE A 130 7.92 7.87 -22.08
C PHE A 130 8.57 7.84 -20.68
N PRO A 131 9.58 8.69 -20.42
CA PRO A 131 10.21 8.80 -19.11
C PRO A 131 9.19 9.00 -17.98
N SER A 132 9.46 8.41 -16.81
CA SER A 132 8.58 8.46 -15.63
C SER A 132 8.17 9.89 -15.28
N ALA A 133 9.11 10.84 -15.26
CA ALA A 133 8.84 12.25 -14.96
C ALA A 133 7.78 12.86 -15.89
N MET A 134 7.81 12.54 -17.19
CA MET A 134 6.80 12.97 -18.18
C MET A 134 5.44 12.32 -17.92
N ARG A 135 5.46 11.03 -17.57
CA ARG A 135 4.24 10.27 -17.22
C ARG A 135 3.64 10.73 -15.91
N THR A 136 4.42 11.21 -14.95
CA THR A 136 3.89 11.76 -13.70
C THR A 136 3.25 13.12 -13.93
N SER A 137 3.90 14.01 -14.70
CA SER A 137 3.54 15.43 -14.80
C SER A 137 2.99 15.81 -16.18
N GLY A 138 1.95 15.11 -16.64
CA GLY A 138 1.28 15.39 -17.90
C GLY A 138 -0.20 15.04 -17.89
N GLY A 139 -0.95 15.54 -18.86
CA GLY A 139 -2.38 15.29 -19.00
C GLY A 139 -2.73 13.82 -19.23
N LYS A 140 -1.82 13.02 -19.79
CA LYS A 140 -2.03 11.56 -19.96
C LYS A 140 -2.12 10.76 -18.67
N SER A 141 -1.64 11.32 -17.55
CA SER A 141 -1.62 10.65 -16.25
C SER A 141 -2.92 10.81 -15.45
N PHE A 142 -3.81 11.66 -15.96
CA PHE A 142 -5.06 12.00 -15.33
C PHE A 142 -6.08 10.86 -15.40
N SER A 143 -6.80 10.69 -14.30
CA SER A 143 -8.06 9.93 -14.23
C SER A 143 -9.19 10.83 -13.72
N VAL A 144 -10.42 10.56 -14.14
CA VAL A 144 -11.62 11.31 -13.72
C VAL A 144 -11.78 11.23 -12.20
N PRO A 145 -11.80 12.37 -11.47
CA PRO A 145 -11.86 12.39 -10.01
C PRO A 145 -13.19 11.89 -9.44
N GLY A 146 -13.13 11.14 -8.34
CA GLY A 146 -14.29 10.55 -7.68
C GLY A 146 -14.72 11.20 -6.37
N THR A 147 -13.87 12.02 -5.77
CA THR A 147 -14.08 12.57 -4.42
C THR A 147 -15.42 13.29 -4.24
N ILE A 148 -15.85 14.12 -5.20
CA ILE A 148 -17.12 14.84 -5.07
C ILE A 148 -18.32 13.91 -5.15
N LYS A 149 -18.28 12.90 -6.02
CA LYS A 149 -19.35 11.90 -6.12
C LYS A 149 -19.43 11.04 -4.85
N ASN A 150 -18.29 10.74 -4.24
CA ASN A 150 -18.24 10.08 -2.93
C ASN A 150 -19.00 10.89 -1.87
N TRP A 151 -18.69 12.18 -1.74
CA TRP A 151 -19.35 13.06 -0.77
C TRP A 151 -20.84 13.21 -1.05
N GLU A 152 -21.24 13.32 -2.32
CA GLU A 152 -22.65 13.36 -2.69
C GLU A 152 -23.38 12.10 -2.22
N VAL A 153 -22.88 10.91 -2.59
CA VAL A 153 -23.50 9.64 -2.19
C VAL A 153 -23.52 9.49 -0.67
N ALA A 154 -22.42 9.82 0.00
CA ALA A 154 -22.31 9.73 1.45
C ALA A 154 -23.33 10.64 2.15
N LEU A 155 -23.43 11.92 1.75
CA LEU A 155 -24.37 12.86 2.35
C LEU A 155 -25.83 12.53 2.02
N GLU A 156 -26.12 12.11 0.78
CA GLU A 156 -27.50 11.82 0.34
C GLU A 156 -28.07 10.56 0.99
N GLU A 157 -27.26 9.51 1.13
CA GLU A 157 -27.71 8.20 1.64
C GLU A 157 -27.50 8.06 3.16
N TYR A 158 -26.43 8.65 3.70
CA TYR A 158 -25.98 8.40 5.09
C TYR A 158 -25.76 9.66 5.93
N GLY A 159 -25.72 10.85 5.31
CA GLY A 159 -25.56 12.13 6.01
C GLY A 159 -26.88 12.76 6.45
N THR A 160 -26.77 13.86 7.18
CA THR A 160 -27.91 14.65 7.64
C THR A 160 -27.84 16.12 7.23
N MET A 161 -26.70 16.56 6.69
CA MET A 161 -26.43 17.93 6.27
C MET A 161 -26.23 18.06 4.76
N THR A 162 -26.32 19.29 4.27
CA THR A 162 -26.11 19.62 2.86
C THR A 162 -24.66 20.02 2.57
N PHE A 163 -24.24 19.98 1.29
CA PHE A 163 -22.95 20.54 0.86
C PHE A 163 -22.71 21.97 1.37
N ALA A 164 -23.75 22.81 1.39
CA ALA A 164 -23.61 24.20 1.86
C ALA A 164 -23.28 24.33 3.34
N GLU A 165 -23.65 23.34 4.15
CA GLU A 165 -23.36 23.27 5.58
C GLU A 165 -21.96 22.68 5.79
N VAL A 166 -21.69 21.49 5.23
CA VAL A 166 -20.42 20.77 5.48
C VAL A 166 -19.20 21.40 4.80
N LEU A 167 -19.37 22.11 3.67
CA LEU A 167 -18.24 22.80 3.01
C LEU A 167 -17.95 24.18 3.59
N ARG A 168 -18.82 24.73 4.46
CA ARG A 168 -18.63 26.08 5.00
C ARG A 168 -17.29 26.26 5.73
N PRO A 169 -16.87 25.36 6.65
CA PRO A 169 -15.59 25.53 7.34
C PRO A 169 -14.40 25.58 6.37
N ALA A 170 -14.40 24.71 5.35
CA ALA A 170 -13.33 24.66 4.35
C ALA A 170 -13.30 25.92 3.46
N ILE A 171 -14.47 26.49 3.13
CA ILE A 171 -14.57 27.79 2.42
C ILE A 171 -13.92 28.89 3.27
N ASP A 172 -14.26 28.95 4.56
CA ASP A 172 -13.75 29.98 5.47
C ASP A 172 -12.22 29.87 5.61
N VAL A 173 -11.67 28.67 5.79
CA VAL A 173 -10.21 28.42 5.82
C VAL A 173 -9.52 28.84 4.51
N ALA A 174 -10.13 28.54 3.36
CA ALA A 174 -9.55 28.90 2.06
C ALA A 174 -9.54 30.42 1.80
N GLU A 175 -10.53 31.16 2.31
CA GLU A 175 -10.63 32.63 2.19
C GLU A 175 -9.75 33.38 3.21
N GLU A 176 -9.80 32.95 4.47
CA GLU A 176 -9.07 33.60 5.57
C GLU A 176 -7.59 33.25 5.52
N GLY A 177 -7.27 32.01 5.13
CA GLY A 177 -5.94 31.46 5.02
C GLY A 177 -5.48 30.73 6.27
N PHE A 178 -4.45 29.91 6.10
CA PHE A 178 -3.84 29.09 7.14
C PHE A 178 -2.33 29.25 7.13
N VAL A 179 -1.67 28.88 8.23
CA VAL A 179 -0.22 28.99 8.36
C VAL A 179 0.44 27.79 7.67
N ALA A 180 1.38 28.06 6.76
CA ALA A 180 2.23 27.02 6.17
C ALA A 180 3.17 26.45 7.24
N ASP A 181 2.96 25.20 7.63
CA ASP A 181 3.86 24.47 8.52
C ASP A 181 5.08 23.93 7.78
N GLU A 182 5.98 23.30 8.54
CA GLU A 182 7.22 22.75 8.01
C GLU A 182 6.97 21.64 6.98
N ASN A 183 5.92 20.84 7.18
CA ASN A 183 5.59 19.73 6.28
C ASN A 183 5.09 20.24 4.92
N LEU A 184 4.16 21.18 4.90
CA LEU A 184 3.67 21.79 3.65
C LEU A 184 4.80 22.48 2.89
N VAL A 185 5.68 23.20 3.60
CA VAL A 185 6.82 23.88 2.96
C VAL A 185 7.82 22.87 2.40
N ARG A 186 8.10 21.78 3.12
CA ARG A 186 8.95 20.68 2.65
C ARG A 186 8.38 20.08 1.36
N GLU A 187 7.13 19.66 1.37
CA GLU A 187 6.47 19.07 0.18
C GLU A 187 6.45 20.04 -1.00
N THR A 188 6.24 21.34 -0.74
CA THR A 188 6.32 22.40 -1.77
C THR A 188 7.73 22.54 -2.32
N THR A 189 8.75 22.44 -1.45
CA THR A 189 10.16 22.58 -1.83
C THR A 189 10.63 21.40 -2.67
N GLU A 190 10.28 20.17 -2.26
CA GLU A 190 10.57 18.94 -2.99
C GLU A 190 9.94 18.93 -4.39
N ASN A 191 8.79 19.61 -4.55
CA ASN A 191 8.06 19.70 -5.82
C ASN A 191 8.25 21.03 -6.56
N GLN A 192 9.12 21.92 -6.07
CA GLN A 192 9.21 23.31 -6.55
C GLN A 192 9.48 23.39 -8.06
N GLU A 193 10.43 22.61 -8.58
CA GLU A 193 10.77 22.65 -10.01
C GLU A 193 9.63 22.15 -10.89
N ARG A 194 8.89 21.14 -10.41
CA ARG A 194 7.71 20.62 -11.08
C ARG A 194 6.56 21.63 -11.06
N PHE A 195 6.33 22.30 -9.94
CA PHE A 195 5.32 23.35 -9.81
C PHE A 195 5.66 24.58 -10.67
N ASN A 196 6.94 24.89 -10.86
CA ASN A 196 7.38 25.97 -11.76
C ASN A 196 7.07 25.73 -13.24
N LEU A 197 6.74 24.50 -13.65
CA LEU A 197 6.29 24.23 -15.03
C LEU A 197 4.92 24.84 -15.33
N PHE A 198 4.04 24.94 -14.34
CA PHE A 198 2.63 25.25 -14.55
C PHE A 198 2.30 26.61 -13.96
N SER A 199 1.84 27.52 -14.82
CA SER A 199 1.52 28.89 -14.42
C SER A 199 0.47 28.96 -13.30
N SER A 200 -0.59 28.17 -13.38
CA SER A 200 -1.65 28.10 -12.38
C SER A 200 -1.18 27.57 -11.03
N THR A 201 -0.26 26.60 -11.02
CA THR A 201 0.30 26.02 -9.79
C THR A 201 1.25 27.00 -9.11
N ARG A 202 2.12 27.65 -9.89
CA ARG A 202 3.03 28.68 -9.40
C ARG A 202 2.29 29.84 -8.74
N ASP A 203 1.16 30.26 -9.30
CA ASP A 203 0.40 31.42 -8.81
C ASP A 203 -0.23 31.18 -7.42
N ILE A 204 -0.43 29.92 -7.01
CA ILE A 204 -1.01 29.57 -5.71
C ILE A 204 0.05 29.16 -4.69
N TYR A 205 0.98 28.27 -5.08
CA TYR A 205 1.85 27.58 -4.12
C TYR A 205 3.28 28.13 -4.04
N LEU A 206 3.69 28.99 -4.97
CA LEU A 206 5.06 29.53 -5.02
C LEU A 206 5.08 31.06 -4.86
N ASN A 207 6.19 31.56 -4.34
CA ASN A 207 6.48 32.98 -4.28
C ASN A 207 6.63 33.58 -5.69
N GLU A 208 6.55 34.91 -5.82
CA GLU A 208 6.66 35.61 -7.12
C GLU A 208 7.92 35.26 -7.92
N ASN A 209 9.01 34.89 -7.22
CA ASN A 209 10.30 34.47 -7.79
C ASN A 209 10.36 32.97 -8.16
N GLY A 210 9.32 32.19 -7.92
CA GLY A 210 9.26 30.75 -8.15
C GLY A 210 9.84 29.88 -7.03
N SER A 211 10.15 30.45 -5.85
CA SER A 211 10.60 29.65 -4.70
C SER A 211 9.43 29.22 -3.81
N ALA A 212 9.59 28.12 -3.07
CA ALA A 212 8.66 27.71 -2.02
C ALA A 212 8.46 28.82 -0.96
N PRO A 213 7.32 28.84 -0.25
CA PRO A 213 7.09 29.69 0.91
C PRO A 213 8.01 29.32 2.08
N GLU A 214 8.10 30.16 3.10
CA GLU A 214 8.80 29.85 4.36
C GLU A 214 7.80 29.36 5.42
N PRO A 215 8.20 28.49 6.38
CA PRO A 215 7.31 28.11 7.47
C PRO A 215 6.86 29.34 8.26
N GLY A 216 5.57 29.44 8.54
CA GLY A 216 4.95 30.61 9.15
C GLY A 216 4.33 31.61 8.17
N ASP A 217 4.55 31.45 6.85
CA ASP A 217 3.82 32.23 5.84
C ASP A 217 2.32 31.86 5.85
N VAL A 218 1.44 32.82 5.54
CA VAL A 218 -0.01 32.58 5.45
C VAL A 218 -0.39 32.28 4.00
N MET A 219 -0.96 31.10 3.78
CA MET A 219 -1.44 30.61 2.49
C MET A 219 -2.94 30.88 2.35
N GLN A 220 -3.36 31.35 1.18
CA GLN A 220 -4.78 31.58 0.84
C GLN A 220 -5.08 30.96 -0.52
N ASN A 221 -6.31 30.47 -0.70
CA ASN A 221 -6.74 29.89 -1.97
C ASN A 221 -8.19 30.32 -2.30
N PRO A 222 -8.38 31.57 -2.76
CA PRO A 222 -9.71 32.10 -3.07
C PRO A 222 -10.40 31.37 -4.23
N ASP A 223 -9.63 30.77 -5.15
CA ASP A 223 -10.16 29.98 -6.26
C ASP A 223 -10.76 28.65 -5.75
N LYS A 224 -10.12 28.03 -4.76
CA LYS A 224 -10.65 26.85 -4.07
C LYS A 224 -11.90 27.19 -3.25
N ALA A 225 -11.90 28.31 -2.53
CA ALA A 225 -13.08 28.81 -1.83
C ALA A 225 -14.26 29.03 -2.80
N HIS A 226 -13.99 29.62 -3.97
CA HIS A 226 -14.99 29.77 -5.01
C HIS A 226 -15.53 28.42 -5.51
N THR A 227 -14.66 27.45 -5.73
CA THR A 227 -15.04 26.09 -6.15
C THR A 227 -15.94 25.40 -5.13
N TYR A 228 -15.60 25.47 -3.84
CA TYR A 228 -16.45 24.93 -2.78
C TYR A 228 -17.77 25.69 -2.64
N GLN A 229 -17.78 27.00 -2.89
CA GLN A 229 -19.02 27.78 -2.91
C GLN A 229 -19.92 27.39 -4.10
N LEU A 230 -19.36 27.07 -5.27
CA LEU A 230 -20.12 26.54 -6.41
C LEU A 230 -20.74 25.17 -6.07
N LEU A 231 -19.97 24.26 -5.47
CA LEU A 231 -20.48 22.96 -5.01
C LEU A 231 -21.58 23.12 -3.94
N ALA A 232 -21.41 24.06 -3.02
CA ALA A 232 -22.43 24.39 -2.02
C ALA A 232 -23.74 24.91 -2.65
N ASP A 233 -23.65 25.68 -3.74
CA ASP A 233 -24.81 26.31 -4.38
C ASP A 233 -25.50 25.42 -5.42
N GLU A 234 -24.73 24.59 -6.15
CA GLU A 234 -25.18 23.86 -7.34
C GLU A 234 -25.08 22.32 -7.22
N GLY A 235 -24.45 21.79 -6.16
CA GLY A 235 -24.28 20.35 -5.95
C GLY A 235 -23.15 19.75 -6.81
N SER A 236 -23.11 18.43 -6.97
CA SER A 236 -22.03 17.76 -7.72
C SER A 236 -22.09 18.01 -9.23
N GLU A 237 -23.25 18.36 -9.80
CA GLU A 237 -23.46 18.52 -11.24
C GLU A 237 -22.48 19.54 -11.85
N VAL A 238 -22.14 20.62 -11.13
CA VAL A 238 -21.18 21.62 -11.62
C VAL A 238 -19.76 21.04 -11.80
N PHE A 239 -19.42 19.99 -11.05
CA PHE A 239 -18.12 19.30 -11.10
C PHE A 239 -17.99 18.31 -12.26
N TYR A 240 -19.09 17.65 -12.65
CA TYR A 240 -19.07 16.55 -13.65
C TYR A 240 -19.69 16.95 -15.00
N GLU A 241 -20.62 17.90 -15.02
CA GLU A 241 -21.33 18.34 -16.23
C GLU A 241 -21.22 19.86 -16.48
N GLY A 242 -20.67 20.61 -15.52
CA GLY A 242 -20.63 22.07 -15.53
C GLY A 242 -19.27 22.69 -15.82
N GLU A 243 -19.10 23.93 -15.35
CA GLU A 243 -17.95 24.77 -15.67
C GLU A 243 -16.62 24.27 -15.08
N ILE A 244 -16.67 23.47 -14.00
CA ILE A 244 -15.47 22.86 -13.42
C ILE A 244 -14.99 21.70 -14.29
N ALA A 245 -15.90 20.86 -14.81
CA ALA A 245 -15.58 19.79 -15.75
C ALA A 245 -14.98 20.35 -17.05
N GLU A 246 -15.59 21.41 -17.61
CA GLU A 246 -15.06 22.09 -18.80
C GLU A 246 -13.62 22.59 -18.56
N ALA A 247 -13.35 23.19 -17.40
CA ALA A 247 -12.02 23.67 -17.06
C ALA A 247 -11.01 22.55 -16.84
N MET A 248 -11.41 21.40 -16.28
CA MET A 248 -10.54 20.23 -16.17
C MET A 248 -10.20 19.68 -17.56
N VAL A 249 -11.18 19.53 -18.45
CA VAL A 249 -10.94 19.10 -19.85
C VAL A 249 -9.95 20.02 -20.54
N ASP A 250 -10.14 21.33 -20.44
CA ASP A 250 -9.23 22.32 -21.02
C ASP A 250 -7.82 22.21 -20.42
N THR A 251 -7.71 22.08 -19.10
CA THR A 251 -6.40 21.96 -18.41
C THR A 251 -5.65 20.69 -18.78
N ILE A 252 -6.34 19.56 -18.92
CA ILE A 252 -5.72 18.27 -19.22
C ILE A 252 -5.30 18.18 -20.69
N ASN A 253 -6.13 18.69 -21.60
CA ASN A 253 -5.87 18.63 -23.04
C ASN A 253 -4.98 19.78 -23.54
N ASP A 254 -4.94 20.92 -22.83
CA ASP A 254 -4.06 22.07 -23.09
C ASP A 254 -3.37 22.51 -21.78
N PRO A 255 -2.35 21.76 -21.31
CA PRO A 255 -1.68 22.02 -20.04
C PRO A 255 -1.17 23.48 -19.91
N PRO A 256 -1.35 24.14 -18.75
CA PRO A 256 -1.02 25.56 -18.54
C PRO A 256 0.48 25.80 -18.32
N VAL A 257 1.32 25.29 -19.22
CA VAL A 257 2.78 25.34 -19.16
C VAL A 257 3.28 26.77 -19.33
N VAL A 258 4.30 27.16 -18.58
CA VAL A 258 4.98 28.46 -18.70
C VAL A 258 5.67 28.62 -20.07
N ASP A 259 5.93 29.87 -20.48
CA ASP A 259 6.51 30.18 -21.81
C ASP A 259 7.93 29.61 -22.05
N ASP A 260 8.71 29.36 -21.00
CA ASP A 260 10.11 28.88 -21.04
C ASP A 260 10.38 27.87 -19.91
N PRO A 261 9.83 26.63 -20.02
CA PRO A 261 9.90 25.63 -18.96
C PRO A 261 11.31 25.00 -18.85
N ASP A 262 11.78 24.80 -17.63
CA ASP A 262 13.06 24.13 -17.35
C ASP A 262 12.86 22.64 -17.05
N PHE A 263 12.60 21.85 -18.10
CA PHE A 263 12.39 20.40 -17.96
C PHE A 263 13.64 19.66 -17.45
N GLU A 264 14.84 20.18 -17.75
CA GLU A 264 16.10 19.58 -17.29
C GLU A 264 16.25 19.65 -15.75
N ALA A 265 15.63 20.65 -15.10
CA ALA A 265 15.61 20.78 -13.65
C ALA A 265 14.79 19.66 -12.96
N ILE A 266 13.86 19.03 -13.68
CA ILE A 266 13.03 17.94 -13.17
C ILE A 266 13.66 16.59 -13.48
N SER A 267 14.05 16.38 -14.74
CA SER A 267 14.74 15.16 -15.14
C SER A 267 15.63 15.41 -16.35
N GLY A 268 16.89 14.95 -16.26
CA GLY A 268 17.83 14.99 -17.38
C GLY A 268 17.43 14.08 -18.55
N GLU A 269 16.46 13.18 -18.34
CA GLU A 269 15.90 12.32 -19.39
C GLU A 269 14.64 12.92 -20.03
N TRP A 270 14.13 14.03 -19.50
CA TRP A 270 12.96 14.69 -20.08
C TRP A 270 13.31 15.24 -21.47
N LEU A 271 12.66 14.69 -22.49
CA LEU A 271 12.87 15.09 -23.87
C LEU A 271 12.11 16.40 -24.16
N THR A 272 12.85 17.53 -24.11
CA THR A 272 12.31 18.90 -24.26
C THR A 272 11.46 19.08 -25.53
N GLU A 273 11.71 18.30 -26.59
CA GLU A 273 10.94 18.39 -27.83
C GLU A 273 9.49 17.91 -27.70
N TYR A 274 9.19 17.04 -26.73
CA TYR A 274 7.83 16.54 -26.47
C TYR A 274 7.08 17.39 -25.46
N GLY A 275 7.77 18.17 -24.61
CA GLY A 275 7.16 19.04 -23.62
C GLY A 275 6.35 18.26 -22.56
N VAL A 276 5.23 18.82 -22.12
CA VAL A 276 4.26 18.14 -21.25
C VAL A 276 3.30 17.34 -22.12
N LEU A 277 3.06 16.07 -21.79
CA LEU A 277 2.17 15.21 -22.57
C LEU A 277 0.72 15.70 -22.44
N GLU A 278 0.09 16.06 -23.55
CA GLU A 278 -1.34 16.41 -23.60
C GLU A 278 -2.21 15.16 -23.32
N GLY A 279 -3.27 15.35 -22.53
CA GLY A 279 -4.30 14.33 -22.33
C GLY A 279 -5.23 14.20 -23.54
N ASP A 280 -6.19 13.29 -23.44
CA ASP A 280 -7.28 13.14 -24.41
C ASP A 280 -8.57 12.81 -23.63
N VAL A 281 -9.11 13.81 -22.95
CA VAL A 281 -10.29 13.66 -22.09
C VAL A 281 -11.45 14.46 -22.66
N THR A 282 -12.64 13.93 -22.50
CA THR A 282 -13.90 14.52 -22.97
C THR A 282 -14.84 14.78 -21.80
N MET A 283 -15.84 15.64 -22.02
CA MET A 283 -16.93 15.82 -21.05
C MET A 283 -17.73 14.53 -20.81
N GLU A 284 -17.73 13.59 -21.76
CA GLU A 284 -18.41 12.30 -21.61
C GLU A 284 -17.71 11.42 -20.57
N ASP A 285 -16.37 11.49 -20.47
CA ASP A 285 -15.61 10.79 -19.41
C ASP A 285 -16.04 11.24 -18.01
N PHE A 286 -16.33 12.54 -17.82
CA PHE A 286 -16.82 13.07 -16.54
C PHE A 286 -18.28 12.71 -16.27
N ALA A 287 -19.15 12.86 -17.28
CA ALA A 287 -20.58 12.62 -17.13
C ALA A 287 -20.92 11.13 -16.83
N ASN A 288 -20.02 10.21 -17.20
CA ASN A 288 -20.20 8.77 -16.98
C ASN A 288 -19.60 8.27 -15.65
N TYR A 289 -19.02 9.15 -14.83
CA TYR A 289 -18.38 8.73 -13.58
C TYR A 289 -19.43 8.28 -12.53
N GLU A 290 -19.20 7.10 -11.95
CA GLU A 290 -19.99 6.57 -10.83
C GLU A 290 -19.08 5.93 -9.77
N THR A 291 -19.49 6.02 -8.50
CA THR A 291 -18.88 5.31 -7.37
C THR A 291 -19.36 3.85 -7.33
N ILE A 292 -18.60 2.98 -6.67
CA ILE A 292 -19.04 1.63 -6.33
C ILE A 292 -19.37 1.61 -4.83
N THR A 293 -20.59 1.20 -4.50
CA THR A 293 -20.98 0.92 -3.10
C THR A 293 -21.17 -0.58 -2.95
N SER A 294 -20.50 -1.18 -1.99
CA SER A 294 -20.53 -2.63 -1.77
C SER A 294 -20.33 -2.97 -0.30
N GLU A 295 -20.56 -4.25 0.02
CA GLU A 295 -20.15 -4.83 1.29
C GLU A 295 -18.61 -4.78 1.40
N PRO A 296 -18.06 -4.48 2.58
CA PRO A 296 -16.62 -4.50 2.84
C PRO A 296 -16.06 -5.92 2.81
N ILE A 297 -14.74 -6.01 2.69
CA ILE A 297 -14.02 -7.26 3.01
C ILE A 297 -14.13 -7.48 4.51
N HIS A 298 -14.53 -8.69 4.89
CA HIS A 298 -14.64 -9.13 6.29
C HIS A 298 -13.65 -10.26 6.55
N THR A 299 -13.01 -10.23 7.71
CA THR A 299 -12.09 -11.26 8.18
C THR A 299 -12.23 -11.41 9.69
N ASP A 300 -12.49 -12.64 10.16
CA ASP A 300 -12.48 -12.97 11.57
C ASP A 300 -11.03 -13.09 12.08
N TYR A 301 -10.72 -12.53 13.25
CA TYR A 301 -9.42 -12.70 13.90
C TYR A 301 -9.56 -12.77 15.42
N ARG A 302 -9.40 -13.95 16.01
CA ARG A 302 -9.41 -14.15 17.48
C ARG A 302 -10.62 -13.57 18.25
N GLY A 303 -11.77 -13.46 17.59
CA GLY A 303 -12.99 -12.88 18.18
C GLY A 303 -13.29 -11.44 17.75
N TYR A 304 -12.37 -10.81 17.02
CA TYR A 304 -12.59 -9.54 16.34
C TYR A 304 -13.08 -9.75 14.91
N ASP A 305 -13.95 -8.86 14.45
CA ASP A 305 -14.35 -8.72 13.06
C ASP A 305 -13.56 -7.57 12.42
N ILE A 306 -12.67 -7.89 11.48
CA ILE A 306 -11.88 -6.89 10.74
C ILE A 306 -12.58 -6.60 9.41
N TYR A 307 -12.92 -5.33 9.21
CA TYR A 307 -13.53 -4.81 7.99
C TYR A 307 -12.57 -3.90 7.24
N GLY A 308 -12.42 -4.13 5.94
CA GLY A 308 -11.59 -3.32 5.05
C GLY A 308 -12.23 -3.11 3.68
N MET A 309 -11.59 -2.28 2.87
CA MET A 309 -12.13 -1.95 1.54
C MET A 309 -12.03 -3.13 0.56
N PRO A 310 -13.08 -3.35 -0.26
CA PRO A 310 -13.03 -4.29 -1.38
C PRO A 310 -12.21 -3.75 -2.55
N PRO A 311 -11.92 -4.58 -3.57
CA PRO A 311 -11.41 -4.12 -4.84
C PRO A 311 -12.27 -2.95 -5.38
N SER A 312 -11.70 -1.86 -5.87
CA SER A 312 -10.32 -1.73 -6.41
C SER A 312 -9.21 -1.45 -5.38
N SER A 313 -9.53 -1.41 -4.09
CA SER A 313 -8.48 -1.43 -3.05
C SER A 313 -7.91 -2.83 -2.87
N SER A 314 -6.61 -2.88 -2.56
CA SER A 314 -5.92 -4.08 -2.07
C SER A 314 -5.89 -4.20 -0.55
N GLY A 315 -6.34 -3.17 0.17
CA GLY A 315 -6.26 -3.04 1.62
C GLY A 315 -6.93 -4.18 2.37
N GLY A 316 -8.25 -4.34 2.20
CA GLY A 316 -9.02 -5.31 2.96
C GLY A 316 -8.52 -6.75 2.76
N ILE A 317 -8.24 -7.14 1.51
CA ILE A 317 -7.76 -8.49 1.20
C ILE A 317 -6.35 -8.71 1.77
N THR A 318 -5.41 -7.78 1.56
CA THR A 318 -4.01 -7.99 1.99
C THR A 318 -3.88 -8.00 3.52
N ILE A 319 -4.62 -7.13 4.21
CA ILE A 319 -4.67 -7.12 5.68
C ILE A 319 -5.36 -8.40 6.17
N GLY A 320 -6.52 -8.76 5.61
CA GLY A 320 -7.23 -9.99 5.96
C GLY A 320 -6.36 -11.24 5.80
N GLN A 321 -5.65 -11.39 4.68
CA GLN A 321 -4.69 -12.49 4.47
C GLN A 321 -3.58 -12.51 5.52
N THR A 322 -3.05 -11.34 5.89
CA THR A 322 -2.02 -11.22 6.92
C THR A 322 -2.53 -11.76 8.25
N PHE A 323 -3.74 -11.34 8.67
CA PHE A 323 -4.34 -11.76 9.94
C PHE A 323 -4.80 -13.22 9.94
N ASN A 324 -5.34 -13.73 8.83
CA ASN A 324 -5.63 -15.16 8.67
C ASN A 324 -4.38 -16.00 8.91
N MET A 325 -3.24 -15.65 8.29
CA MET A 325 -1.97 -16.37 8.51
C MET A 325 -1.48 -16.24 9.96
N LEU A 326 -1.61 -15.06 10.58
CA LEU A 326 -1.21 -14.83 11.97
C LEU A 326 -2.06 -15.62 12.98
N GLU A 327 -3.33 -15.88 12.67
CA GLU A 327 -4.25 -16.60 13.56
C GLU A 327 -3.74 -18.01 13.93
N HIS A 328 -3.01 -18.65 13.01
CA HIS A 328 -2.41 -19.97 13.19
C HIS A 328 -1.24 -20.01 14.19
N TYR A 329 -0.75 -18.86 14.63
CA TYR A 329 0.33 -18.75 15.60
C TYR A 329 -0.17 -18.19 16.94
N ASP A 330 0.52 -18.51 18.04
CA ASP A 330 0.22 -17.98 19.38
C ASP A 330 0.96 -16.65 19.59
N VAL A 331 0.56 -15.62 18.83
CA VAL A 331 1.24 -14.30 18.74
C VAL A 331 1.33 -13.63 20.11
N GLU A 332 0.21 -13.62 20.86
CA GLU A 332 0.11 -13.06 22.22
C GLU A 332 1.17 -13.65 23.19
N ASN A 333 1.42 -14.95 23.14
CA ASN A 333 2.27 -15.64 24.13
C ASN A 333 3.71 -15.92 23.66
N MET A 334 4.06 -15.60 22.40
CA MET A 334 5.42 -15.80 21.91
C MET A 334 6.34 -14.61 22.24
N SER A 335 7.66 -14.82 22.12
CA SER A 335 8.60 -13.71 22.23
C SER A 335 8.36 -12.69 21.12
N SER A 336 8.49 -11.40 21.42
CA SER A 336 8.34 -10.29 20.45
C SER A 336 9.04 -10.58 19.10
N THR A 337 10.32 -10.97 19.11
CA THR A 337 11.07 -11.34 17.89
C THR A 337 10.39 -12.42 17.02
N LYS A 338 9.75 -13.41 17.63
CA LYS A 338 9.04 -14.46 16.88
C LYS A 338 7.73 -13.94 16.30
N ALA A 339 7.00 -13.11 17.05
CA ALA A 339 5.76 -12.49 16.56
C ALA A 339 6.08 -11.65 15.34
N TRP A 340 7.11 -10.81 15.43
CA TRP A 340 7.60 -10.00 14.34
C TRP A 340 8.11 -10.81 13.15
N HIS A 341 8.80 -11.92 13.39
CA HIS A 341 9.18 -12.82 12.30
C HIS A 341 7.95 -13.36 11.55
N HIS A 342 6.93 -13.85 12.24
CA HIS A 342 5.71 -14.35 11.61
C HIS A 342 4.92 -13.23 10.91
N PHE A 343 4.85 -12.04 11.51
CA PHE A 343 4.25 -10.85 10.89
C PHE A 343 4.96 -10.46 9.60
N MET A 344 6.29 -10.38 9.62
CA MET A 344 7.08 -10.04 8.44
C MET A 344 6.96 -11.10 7.36
N GLU A 345 6.90 -12.39 7.69
CA GLU A 345 6.67 -13.42 6.67
C GLU A 345 5.23 -13.36 6.13
N ALA A 346 4.21 -13.27 6.99
CA ALA A 346 2.80 -13.20 6.56
C ALA A 346 2.55 -12.02 5.61
N THR A 347 3.06 -10.83 5.94
CA THR A 347 2.96 -9.67 5.05
C THR A 347 3.66 -9.88 3.70
N ARG A 348 4.78 -10.63 3.64
CA ARG A 348 5.43 -10.96 2.35
C ARG A 348 4.54 -11.79 1.46
N TYR A 349 3.95 -12.85 2.00
CA TYR A 349 3.11 -13.78 1.25
C TYR A 349 1.80 -13.09 0.81
N ALA A 350 1.19 -12.27 1.67
CA ALA A 350 0.01 -11.47 1.31
C ALA A 350 0.32 -10.43 0.22
N ILE A 351 1.46 -9.73 0.30
CA ILE A 351 1.85 -8.74 -0.72
C ILE A 351 2.24 -9.42 -2.05
N ALA A 352 2.75 -10.65 -2.01
CA ALA A 352 2.97 -11.43 -3.23
C ALA A 352 1.65 -11.66 -3.97
N ASP A 353 0.61 -12.13 -3.25
CA ASP A 353 -0.72 -12.40 -3.81
C ASP A 353 -1.41 -11.12 -4.29
N ARG A 354 -1.28 -10.04 -3.52
CA ARG A 354 -1.78 -8.71 -3.90
C ARG A 354 -1.32 -8.29 -5.29
N ARG A 355 -0.02 -8.43 -5.57
CA ARG A 355 0.58 -7.97 -6.82
C ARG A 355 0.05 -8.73 -8.03
N GLU A 356 -0.23 -10.01 -7.84
CA GLU A 356 -0.67 -10.91 -8.90
C GLU A 356 -2.19 -10.81 -9.17
N TYR A 357 -3.01 -10.75 -8.12
CA TYR A 357 -4.44 -11.04 -8.25
C TYR A 357 -5.38 -9.85 -8.06
N ILE A 358 -4.93 -8.74 -7.47
CA ILE A 358 -5.83 -7.64 -7.09
C ILE A 358 -5.78 -6.51 -8.12
N GLY A 359 -6.94 -6.16 -8.66
CA GLY A 359 -7.12 -5.05 -9.61
C GLY A 359 -8.54 -4.49 -9.58
N ASP A 360 -8.96 -3.88 -10.69
CA ASP A 360 -10.32 -3.38 -10.86
C ASP A 360 -11.31 -4.56 -11.01
N PRO A 361 -12.30 -4.72 -10.10
CA PRO A 361 -13.28 -5.80 -10.18
C PRO A 361 -14.21 -5.69 -11.40
N VAL A 362 -14.26 -4.52 -12.07
CA VAL A 362 -15.04 -4.36 -13.31
C VAL A 362 -14.35 -5.03 -14.50
N HIS A 363 -13.02 -5.08 -14.50
CA HIS A 363 -12.22 -5.62 -15.61
C HIS A 363 -11.61 -6.99 -15.33
N THR A 364 -11.43 -7.35 -14.06
CA THR A 364 -10.73 -8.57 -13.65
C THR A 364 -11.48 -9.35 -12.59
N ASP A 365 -11.37 -10.67 -12.65
CA ASP A 365 -11.96 -11.57 -11.66
C ASP A 365 -11.00 -11.71 -10.47
N VAL A 366 -11.30 -11.00 -9.38
CA VAL A 366 -10.48 -11.01 -8.17
C VAL A 366 -10.94 -12.17 -7.26
N PRO A 367 -10.08 -13.15 -6.94
CA PRO A 367 -10.43 -14.34 -6.15
C PRO A 367 -10.60 -14.07 -4.64
N VAL A 368 -11.43 -13.11 -4.25
CA VAL A 368 -11.59 -12.65 -2.85
C VAL A 368 -11.84 -13.82 -1.89
N ASP A 369 -12.89 -14.61 -2.15
CA ASP A 369 -13.28 -15.74 -1.29
C ASP A 369 -12.19 -16.81 -1.16
N LYS A 370 -11.39 -17.00 -2.22
CA LYS A 370 -10.30 -17.99 -2.23
C LYS A 370 -9.10 -17.48 -1.47
N LEU A 371 -8.68 -16.23 -1.73
CA LEU A 371 -7.54 -15.58 -1.07
C LEU A 371 -7.72 -15.49 0.45
N LEU A 372 -8.97 -15.35 0.92
CA LEU A 372 -9.32 -15.25 2.34
C LEU A 372 -9.79 -16.57 2.96
N SER A 373 -9.75 -17.69 2.22
CA SER A 373 -10.20 -18.98 2.75
C SER A 373 -9.17 -19.64 3.69
N ASP A 374 -9.67 -20.42 4.67
CA ASP A 374 -8.84 -21.25 5.55
C ASP A 374 -7.91 -22.18 4.74
N ALA A 375 -8.43 -22.82 3.69
CA ALA A 375 -7.67 -23.78 2.89
C ALA A 375 -6.49 -23.11 2.18
N TYR A 376 -6.70 -21.93 1.60
CA TYR A 376 -5.63 -21.16 0.98
C TYR A 376 -4.64 -20.65 2.03
N THR A 377 -5.13 -20.19 3.18
CA THR A 377 -4.27 -19.78 4.30
C THR A 377 -3.38 -20.93 4.77
N GLU A 378 -3.92 -22.14 4.89
CA GLU A 378 -3.17 -23.36 5.22
C GLU A 378 -2.05 -23.62 4.20
N GLU A 379 -2.30 -23.45 2.89
CA GLU A 379 -1.27 -23.53 1.84
C GLU A 379 -0.17 -22.48 2.06
N ARG A 380 -0.53 -21.23 2.36
CA ARG A 380 0.47 -20.16 2.53
C ARG A 380 1.36 -20.41 3.73
N ILE A 381 0.81 -20.81 4.88
CA ILE A 381 1.59 -20.99 6.11
C ILE A 381 2.56 -22.18 6.07
N THR A 382 2.36 -23.18 5.19
CA THR A 382 3.36 -24.26 5.03
C THR A 382 4.71 -23.76 4.54
N ASN A 383 4.71 -22.61 3.84
CA ASN A 383 5.92 -21.97 3.32
C ASN A 383 6.60 -21.04 4.34
N ILE A 384 6.02 -20.85 5.53
CA ILE A 384 6.57 -19.99 6.58
C ILE A 384 7.32 -20.83 7.64
N ASP A 385 8.65 -20.85 7.57
CA ASP A 385 9.51 -21.51 8.56
C ASP A 385 9.60 -20.67 9.83
N SER A 386 9.14 -21.20 10.98
CA SER A 386 9.11 -20.48 12.27
C SER A 386 10.49 -20.13 12.87
N GLY A 387 11.59 -20.59 12.26
CA GLY A 387 12.96 -20.36 12.70
C GLY A 387 13.80 -19.56 11.71
N ARG A 388 13.35 -19.36 10.47
CA ARG A 388 14.13 -18.69 9.42
C ARG A 388 13.25 -17.92 8.43
N ALA A 389 13.70 -16.73 8.07
CA ALA A 389 13.07 -15.95 7.01
C ALA A 389 13.23 -16.61 5.64
N SER A 390 12.21 -16.50 4.79
CA SER A 390 12.28 -16.92 3.39
C SER A 390 13.37 -16.15 2.65
N ILE A 391 14.08 -16.81 1.74
CA ILE A 391 15.19 -16.20 0.99
C ILE A 391 14.63 -15.47 -0.24
N GLY A 392 15.01 -14.21 -0.44
CA GLY A 392 14.64 -13.45 -1.64
C GLY A 392 13.15 -13.11 -1.73
N GLN A 393 12.66 -12.68 -2.89
CA GLN A 393 11.23 -12.41 -3.03
C GLN A 393 10.41 -13.72 -2.98
N VAL A 394 9.36 -13.77 -2.16
CA VAL A 394 8.45 -14.93 -2.13
C VAL A 394 7.43 -14.83 -3.27
N PRO A 395 7.04 -15.95 -3.90
CA PRO A 395 6.08 -15.95 -4.99
C PRO A 395 4.63 -15.78 -4.49
N PRO A 396 3.70 -15.31 -5.35
CA PRO A 396 2.28 -15.46 -5.08
C PRO A 396 1.91 -16.94 -4.98
N GLY A 397 0.90 -17.27 -4.17
CA GLY A 397 0.28 -18.59 -4.15
C GLY A 397 -0.65 -18.73 -5.34
N ASN A 398 -1.41 -19.82 -5.42
CA ASN A 398 -2.36 -20.01 -6.51
C ASN A 398 -3.79 -20.26 -5.96
N PRO A 399 -4.65 -19.23 -5.93
CA PRO A 399 -6.01 -19.35 -5.41
C PRO A 399 -6.94 -20.17 -6.32
N TRP A 400 -6.46 -20.55 -7.51
CA TRP A 400 -7.18 -21.32 -8.52
C TRP A 400 -6.81 -22.80 -8.52
N LEU A 401 -5.98 -23.26 -7.57
CA LEU A 401 -5.71 -24.69 -7.43
C LEU A 401 -7.04 -25.42 -7.18
N ASP A 402 -7.37 -26.32 -8.10
CA ASP A 402 -8.38 -27.35 -7.92
C ASP A 402 -7.66 -28.59 -7.34
N ASP A 403 -8.33 -29.38 -6.50
CA ASP A 403 -7.80 -30.61 -5.85
C ASP A 403 -7.45 -31.76 -6.85
N ASP A 404 -7.20 -31.46 -8.13
CA ASP A 404 -6.84 -32.43 -9.17
C ASP A 404 -5.29 -32.53 -9.28
N GLU A 405 -4.77 -33.73 -9.02
CA GLU A 405 -3.35 -34.09 -9.21
C GLU A 405 -3.00 -34.27 -10.71
N ASP A 406 -4.01 -34.36 -11.58
CA ASP A 406 -3.84 -34.54 -13.03
C ASP A 406 -3.93 -33.18 -13.75
N PHE A 407 -2.89 -32.84 -14.51
CA PHE A 407 -2.87 -31.68 -15.37
C PHE A 407 -3.06 -32.08 -16.84
N PHE A 408 -4.06 -31.49 -17.50
CA PHE A 408 -4.22 -31.62 -18.94
C PHE A 408 -4.62 -30.28 -19.55
N TYR A 409 -3.92 -29.89 -20.61
CA TYR A 409 -4.27 -28.74 -21.43
C TYR A 409 -4.18 -29.06 -22.92
N ASP A 410 -5.31 -28.89 -23.60
CA ASP A 410 -5.46 -28.98 -25.05
C ASP A 410 -5.47 -27.56 -25.62
N PHE A 411 -4.51 -27.27 -26.50
CA PHE A 411 -4.37 -25.94 -27.09
C PHE A 411 -5.35 -25.68 -28.24
N ALA A 412 -6.22 -26.63 -28.60
CA ALA A 412 -7.26 -26.49 -29.63
C ALA A 412 -8.44 -25.61 -29.19
N VAL A 413 -8.14 -24.35 -28.84
CA VAL A 413 -9.10 -23.29 -28.49
C VAL A 413 -9.13 -22.21 -29.58
N GLU A 414 -9.83 -21.10 -29.33
CA GLU A 414 -9.99 -20.03 -30.33
C GLU A 414 -8.65 -19.35 -30.67
N ASP A 415 -8.32 -19.26 -31.97
CA ASP A 415 -7.13 -18.55 -32.45
C ASP A 415 -7.09 -17.10 -31.97
N GLY A 416 -5.91 -16.64 -31.55
CA GLY A 416 -5.67 -15.32 -30.97
C GLY A 416 -5.98 -15.22 -29.48
N ALA A 417 -6.45 -16.29 -28.83
CA ALA A 417 -6.55 -16.35 -27.38
C ALA A 417 -5.16 -16.42 -26.72
N GLU A 418 -5.06 -15.96 -25.48
CA GLU A 418 -3.93 -16.27 -24.59
C GLU A 418 -4.09 -17.67 -24.00
N TRP A 419 -3.01 -18.19 -23.42
CA TRP A 419 -3.08 -19.42 -22.63
C TRP A 419 -4.01 -19.22 -21.42
N ASP A 420 -4.80 -20.25 -21.07
CA ASP A 420 -5.76 -20.14 -19.97
C ASP A 420 -5.03 -19.96 -18.63
N ALA A 421 -5.14 -18.76 -18.05
CA ALA A 421 -4.53 -18.39 -16.77
C ALA A 421 -5.06 -19.22 -15.57
N ARG A 422 -6.16 -19.97 -15.76
CA ARG A 422 -6.65 -20.93 -14.76
C ARG A 422 -5.95 -22.29 -14.87
N LYS A 423 -5.29 -22.57 -15.99
CA LYS A 423 -4.51 -23.80 -16.22
C LYS A 423 -3.02 -23.58 -16.04
N PHE A 424 -2.53 -22.38 -16.33
CA PHE A 424 -1.15 -22.02 -16.05
C PHE A 424 -1.09 -20.75 -15.20
N HIS A 425 -0.41 -20.80 -14.06
CA HIS A 425 -0.06 -19.62 -13.27
C HIS A 425 1.33 -19.12 -13.64
N ARG A 426 1.55 -17.82 -13.39
CA ARG A 426 2.86 -17.16 -13.54
C ARG A 426 3.42 -17.25 -14.96
N ILE A 427 2.60 -16.80 -15.92
CA ILE A 427 3.00 -16.61 -17.31
C ILE A 427 3.83 -15.32 -17.38
N ASP A 428 5.14 -15.46 -17.15
CA ASP A 428 6.08 -14.34 -17.05
C ASP A 428 7.00 -14.25 -18.28
N THR A 429 7.47 -13.05 -18.58
CA THR A 429 8.41 -12.77 -19.68
C THR A 429 9.57 -11.90 -19.18
N GLY A 430 10.77 -12.00 -19.77
CA GLY A 430 11.87 -11.09 -19.44
C GLY A 430 13.11 -11.23 -20.31
N PRO A 431 14.08 -10.28 -20.25
CA PRO A 431 14.08 -9.05 -19.44
C PRO A 431 13.44 -7.80 -20.12
N MET A 432 12.33 -7.34 -19.53
CA MET A 432 11.36 -6.38 -20.10
C MET A 432 11.96 -5.06 -20.60
N SER A 433 12.16 -4.97 -21.92
CA SER A 433 12.65 -3.77 -22.62
C SER A 433 11.96 -3.50 -23.98
N ASP A 434 10.94 -4.29 -24.29
CA ASP A 434 9.87 -4.14 -25.31
C ASP A 434 8.62 -4.80 -24.67
N PRO A 435 7.34 -4.52 -25.03
CA PRO A 435 6.22 -4.76 -24.13
C PRO A 435 6.14 -6.21 -23.63
N PHE A 436 6.67 -7.18 -24.40
CA PHE A 436 6.95 -8.55 -23.93
C PHE A 436 8.20 -9.17 -24.58
N ASP A 437 9.04 -9.89 -23.83
CA ASP A 437 10.17 -10.67 -24.39
C ASP A 437 9.76 -12.08 -24.83
N ALA A 438 8.59 -12.52 -24.39
CA ALA A 438 7.94 -13.74 -24.83
C ALA A 438 6.43 -13.50 -24.94
N SER A 439 5.69 -14.24 -25.77
CA SER A 439 4.23 -14.20 -25.76
C SER A 439 3.65 -15.62 -25.85
N PHE A 440 2.54 -15.84 -25.14
CA PHE A 440 1.88 -17.13 -25.00
C PHE A 440 0.48 -17.04 -25.58
N THR A 441 0.35 -17.45 -26.83
CA THR A 441 -0.88 -17.28 -27.61
C THR A 441 -1.35 -18.60 -28.20
N ILE A 442 -2.51 -18.58 -28.84
CA ILE A 442 -3.08 -19.69 -29.60
C ILE A 442 -3.07 -19.30 -31.08
N GLU A 443 -2.44 -20.10 -31.93
CA GLU A 443 -2.45 -19.92 -33.39
C GLU A 443 -2.65 -21.28 -34.07
N ASP A 444 -3.58 -21.33 -35.04
CA ASP A 444 -3.94 -22.53 -35.79
C ASP A 444 -4.31 -23.73 -34.88
N GLU A 445 -5.11 -23.48 -33.82
CA GLU A 445 -5.49 -24.47 -32.80
C GLU A 445 -4.28 -25.07 -32.04
N THR A 446 -3.15 -24.35 -31.98
CA THR A 446 -1.93 -24.78 -31.26
C THR A 446 -1.41 -23.69 -30.33
N GLY A 447 -0.79 -24.11 -29.23
CA GLY A 447 -0.13 -23.23 -28.28
C GLY A 447 1.13 -22.69 -28.90
N LYS A 448 1.21 -21.38 -29.07
CA LYS A 448 2.34 -20.70 -29.65
C LYS A 448 3.10 -19.93 -28.57
N ILE A 449 4.41 -20.15 -28.52
CA ILE A 449 5.33 -19.40 -27.67
C ILE A 449 6.28 -18.64 -28.58
N ASP A 450 6.07 -17.34 -28.77
CA ASP A 450 7.00 -16.45 -29.48
C ASP A 450 8.02 -15.87 -28.48
N LEU A 451 9.30 -15.81 -28.85
CA LEU A 451 10.38 -15.20 -28.07
C LEU A 451 11.06 -14.12 -28.89
N SER A 452 11.23 -12.93 -28.33
CA SER A 452 12.00 -11.85 -28.95
C SER A 452 13.47 -12.23 -29.12
N ASP A 453 14.16 -11.56 -30.05
CA ASP A 453 15.59 -11.74 -30.26
C ASP A 453 16.43 -11.15 -29.11
N ARG A 454 17.65 -11.66 -28.96
CA ARG A 454 18.64 -11.16 -28.02
C ARG A 454 19.27 -9.88 -28.59
N GLY A 455 18.75 -8.71 -28.23
CA GLY A 455 19.33 -7.43 -28.67
C GLY A 455 20.82 -7.26 -28.30
N GLU A 456 21.58 -6.48 -29.08
CA GLU A 456 23.04 -6.28 -28.92
C GLU A 456 23.47 -5.73 -27.53
N ASP A 457 22.55 -5.06 -26.81
CA ASP A 457 22.77 -4.45 -25.49
C ASP A 457 21.99 -5.16 -24.35
N ARG A 458 21.39 -6.34 -24.58
CA ARG A 458 20.41 -6.98 -23.67
C ARG A 458 20.79 -8.41 -23.23
N GLY A 459 20.19 -8.87 -22.13
CA GLY A 459 20.20 -10.27 -21.70
C GLY A 459 19.36 -11.17 -22.62
N SER A 460 19.32 -12.47 -22.37
CA SER A 460 18.52 -13.42 -23.17
C SER A 460 17.02 -13.26 -22.90
N ALA A 461 16.21 -13.17 -23.96
CA ALA A 461 14.75 -13.19 -23.85
C ALA A 461 14.28 -14.58 -23.37
N TYR A 462 13.33 -14.59 -22.42
CA TYR A 462 12.77 -15.82 -21.88
C TYR A 462 11.28 -15.69 -21.56
N GLY A 463 10.59 -16.82 -21.60
CA GLY A 463 9.21 -17.00 -21.13
C GLY A 463 9.13 -18.10 -20.08
N ARG A 464 8.18 -18.00 -19.15
CA ARG A 464 7.92 -19.00 -18.09
C ARG A 464 6.44 -19.25 -17.95
N ALA A 465 6.07 -20.48 -17.61
CA ALA A 465 4.70 -20.86 -17.22
C ALA A 465 4.77 -22.01 -16.21
N ALA A 466 3.86 -22.05 -15.24
CA ALA A 466 3.75 -23.15 -14.30
C ALA A 466 2.34 -23.73 -14.31
N ALA A 467 2.20 -25.06 -14.30
CA ALA A 467 0.90 -25.72 -14.32
C ALA A 467 0.14 -25.50 -12.99
N ASN A 468 -1.17 -25.31 -13.09
CA ASN A 468 -2.08 -25.28 -11.96
C ASN A 468 -2.51 -26.71 -11.62
N MET A 469 -1.72 -27.35 -10.77
CA MET A 469 -1.93 -28.71 -10.28
C MET A 469 -1.32 -28.88 -8.88
N GLU A 470 -1.77 -29.88 -8.14
CA GLU A 470 -1.13 -30.28 -6.88
C GLU A 470 0.34 -30.70 -7.10
N PRO A 471 1.28 -30.40 -6.18
CA PRO A 471 2.64 -30.92 -6.24
C PRO A 471 2.66 -32.45 -6.14
N VAL A 472 3.41 -33.09 -7.02
CA VAL A 472 3.53 -34.56 -7.09
C VAL A 472 5.00 -34.97 -6.92
N GLU A 473 5.23 -36.12 -6.27
CA GLU A 473 6.57 -36.66 -6.00
C GLU A 473 7.14 -37.42 -7.21
N ASP A 474 6.42 -38.43 -7.67
CA ASP A 474 6.71 -39.17 -8.89
C ASP A 474 5.74 -38.71 -9.98
N HIS A 475 6.27 -38.09 -11.02
CA HIS A 475 5.49 -37.34 -11.99
C HIS A 475 5.95 -37.69 -13.41
N GLU A 476 5.00 -37.87 -14.31
CA GLU A 476 5.24 -37.98 -15.75
C GLU A 476 4.60 -36.81 -16.49
N VAL A 477 5.33 -36.23 -17.44
CA VAL A 477 4.80 -35.29 -18.43
C VAL A 477 4.87 -35.89 -19.83
N ASN A 478 3.76 -35.77 -20.56
CA ASN A 478 3.65 -36.00 -21.99
C ASN A 478 3.41 -34.66 -22.69
N LEU A 479 4.23 -34.35 -23.69
CA LEU A 479 4.17 -33.10 -24.44
C LEU A 479 4.28 -33.40 -25.93
N ARG A 480 3.40 -32.80 -26.74
CA ARG A 480 3.59 -32.72 -28.18
C ARG A 480 4.08 -31.33 -28.59
N VAL A 481 5.26 -31.27 -29.20
CA VAL A 481 5.96 -30.02 -29.51
C VAL A 481 6.64 -30.05 -30.88
N ARG A 482 6.80 -28.87 -31.50
CA ARG A 482 7.71 -28.63 -32.63
C ARG A 482 8.35 -27.25 -32.54
N ALA A 483 9.52 -27.10 -33.14
CA ALA A 483 10.18 -25.80 -33.33
C ALA A 483 9.77 -25.18 -34.68
N ASP A 484 10.04 -23.89 -34.86
CA ASP A 484 9.81 -23.18 -36.14
C ASP A 484 10.95 -23.35 -37.15
N GLU A 485 12.21 -23.34 -36.71
CA GLU A 485 13.41 -23.49 -37.54
C GLU A 485 14.56 -24.22 -36.83
N GLU A 486 15.47 -24.85 -37.59
CA GLU A 486 16.64 -25.57 -37.08
C GLU A 486 17.88 -24.65 -36.94
N GLY A 487 18.72 -24.92 -35.93
CA GLY A 487 20.10 -24.42 -35.86
C GLY A 487 20.30 -23.09 -35.13
N TYR A 488 19.26 -22.55 -34.49
CA TYR A 488 19.35 -21.43 -33.56
C TYR A 488 19.46 -21.93 -32.10
N ASP A 489 20.06 -21.14 -31.20
CA ASP A 489 20.16 -21.44 -29.75
C ASP A 489 18.85 -21.13 -29.03
N GLN A 490 17.86 -21.98 -29.32
CA GLN A 490 16.57 -22.02 -28.66
C GLN A 490 16.55 -23.16 -27.63
N ARG A 491 15.91 -22.91 -26.49
CA ARG A 491 15.78 -23.93 -25.44
C ARG A 491 14.42 -23.95 -24.79
N LEU A 492 13.66 -25.02 -25.02
CA LEU A 492 12.48 -25.35 -24.22
C LEU A 492 12.92 -26.22 -23.04
N ARG A 493 12.46 -25.91 -21.83
CA ARG A 493 12.72 -26.71 -20.65
C ARG A 493 11.42 -27.11 -19.97
N LEU A 494 11.31 -28.39 -19.67
CA LEU A 494 10.31 -28.94 -18.77
C LEU A 494 10.97 -29.23 -17.43
N TRP A 495 10.38 -28.75 -16.36
CA TRP A 495 10.82 -28.97 -14.99
C TRP A 495 9.76 -29.80 -14.27
N LEU A 496 10.14 -30.99 -13.85
CA LEU A 496 9.36 -31.80 -12.91
C LEU A 496 9.90 -31.59 -11.50
N ASN A 497 9.02 -31.71 -10.52
CA ASN A 497 9.30 -31.44 -9.11
C ASN A 497 9.85 -30.02 -8.93
N GLY A 498 9.33 -29.08 -9.73
CA GLY A 498 9.68 -27.67 -9.68
C GLY A 498 8.93 -26.96 -8.55
N ASP A 499 9.63 -26.15 -7.76
CA ASP A 499 9.06 -25.44 -6.61
C ASP A 499 8.65 -23.99 -6.95
N VAL A 500 9.62 -23.13 -7.23
CA VAL A 500 9.46 -21.70 -7.44
C VAL A 500 10.49 -21.22 -8.45
N TRP A 501 10.10 -20.31 -9.35
CA TRP A 501 11.07 -19.66 -10.24
C TRP A 501 12.06 -18.81 -9.45
N GLN A 502 13.34 -18.95 -9.79
CA GLN A 502 14.35 -17.99 -9.36
C GLN A 502 14.05 -16.61 -9.93
N SER A 503 14.28 -15.59 -9.12
CA SER A 503 14.03 -14.20 -9.51
C SER A 503 14.91 -13.79 -10.69
N GLY A 504 14.29 -13.24 -11.74
CA GLY A 504 14.99 -12.83 -12.97
C GLY A 504 15.63 -13.96 -13.79
N SER A 505 15.18 -15.21 -13.61
CA SER A 505 15.79 -16.39 -14.22
C SER A 505 14.75 -17.34 -14.83
N SER A 506 15.16 -18.16 -15.80
CA SER A 506 14.34 -19.16 -16.48
C SER A 506 14.45 -20.57 -15.87
N ILE A 507 14.94 -20.69 -14.63
CA ILE A 507 15.06 -21.97 -13.93
C ILE A 507 14.42 -21.89 -12.53
N PRO A 508 13.89 -23.01 -12.00
CA PRO A 508 13.35 -23.05 -10.65
C PRO A 508 14.47 -23.03 -9.60
N SER A 509 14.12 -22.91 -8.32
CA SER A 509 15.06 -23.06 -7.20
C SER A 509 15.43 -24.52 -6.99
N ASN A 510 14.47 -25.43 -7.13
CA ASN A 510 14.64 -26.87 -7.08
C ASN A 510 13.87 -27.55 -8.23
N GLY A 511 14.39 -28.66 -8.76
CA GLY A 511 13.66 -29.47 -9.74
C GLY A 511 14.55 -30.26 -10.70
N TYR A 512 13.91 -31.17 -11.44
CA TYR A 512 14.53 -31.99 -12.49
C TYR A 512 14.11 -31.51 -13.87
N GLY A 513 15.07 -31.22 -14.73
CA GLY A 513 14.85 -30.58 -16.02
C GLY A 513 15.06 -31.53 -17.20
N LEU A 514 14.19 -31.42 -18.22
CA LEU A 514 14.45 -31.86 -19.58
C LEU A 514 14.51 -30.62 -20.47
N GLU A 515 15.70 -30.30 -20.99
CA GLU A 515 15.91 -29.21 -21.95
C GLU A 515 15.98 -29.76 -23.38
N ILE A 516 15.14 -29.25 -24.27
CA ILE A 516 15.29 -29.38 -25.72
C ILE A 516 16.26 -28.30 -26.18
N ASN A 517 17.42 -28.67 -26.71
CA ASN A 517 18.41 -27.73 -27.21
C ASN A 517 18.50 -27.83 -28.74
N THR A 518 17.94 -26.84 -29.45
CA THR A 518 17.87 -26.86 -30.92
C THR A 518 19.19 -26.48 -31.60
N GLU A 519 20.12 -25.81 -30.89
CA GLU A 519 21.46 -25.51 -31.43
C GLU A 519 22.28 -26.79 -31.54
N THR A 520 22.27 -27.60 -30.48
CA THR A 520 23.06 -28.84 -30.43
C THR A 520 22.31 -30.04 -30.99
N GLY A 521 20.98 -29.98 -31.10
CA GLY A 521 20.15 -31.12 -31.47
C GLY A 521 20.12 -32.19 -30.38
N GLU A 522 20.18 -31.77 -29.11
CA GLU A 522 20.25 -32.64 -27.95
C GLU A 522 19.05 -32.42 -27.02
N LEU A 523 18.60 -33.50 -26.40
CA LEU A 523 17.85 -33.46 -25.15
C LEU A 523 18.83 -33.48 -23.98
N VAL A 524 18.66 -32.60 -23.00
CA VAL A 524 19.58 -32.44 -21.88
C VAL A 524 18.83 -32.64 -20.57
N LEU A 525 19.19 -33.69 -19.82
CA LEU A 525 18.71 -33.89 -18.45
C LEU A 525 19.49 -32.99 -17.50
N GLN A 526 18.77 -32.32 -16.60
CA GLN A 526 19.30 -31.31 -15.69
C GLN A 526 18.73 -31.50 -14.28
N ARG A 527 19.39 -30.90 -13.30
CA ARG A 527 18.83 -30.68 -11.97
C ARG A 527 19.11 -29.26 -11.48
N VAL A 528 18.26 -28.77 -10.59
CA VAL A 528 18.53 -27.59 -9.79
C VAL A 528 18.31 -27.93 -8.32
N ILE A 529 19.26 -27.56 -7.46
CA ILE A 529 19.14 -27.66 -6.00
C ILE A 529 19.64 -26.36 -5.39
N ASP A 530 18.81 -25.70 -4.57
CA ASP A 530 19.10 -24.39 -3.97
C ASP A 530 19.59 -23.37 -5.01
N GLY A 531 18.94 -23.39 -6.18
CA GLY A 531 19.23 -22.56 -7.33
C GLY A 531 20.45 -22.97 -8.18
N ASN A 532 21.19 -24.01 -7.78
CA ASN A 532 22.38 -24.48 -8.49
C ASN A 532 22.02 -25.47 -9.60
N LEU A 533 22.10 -25.00 -10.84
CA LEU A 533 21.87 -25.82 -12.04
C LEU A 533 23.06 -26.75 -12.33
N ALA A 534 22.79 -28.03 -12.62
CA ALA A 534 23.76 -28.98 -13.13
C ALA A 534 23.18 -29.83 -14.28
N THR A 535 23.99 -30.07 -15.32
CA THR A 535 23.66 -31.05 -16.38
C THR A 535 24.00 -32.46 -15.91
N LEU A 536 23.03 -33.37 -16.04
CA LEU A 536 23.13 -34.78 -15.67
C LEU A 536 23.51 -35.64 -16.89
N GLU A 537 22.80 -35.48 -18.00
CA GLU A 537 23.01 -36.28 -19.22
C GLU A 537 22.64 -35.50 -20.49
N ARG A 538 23.26 -35.85 -21.62
CA ARG A 538 22.97 -35.29 -22.95
C ARG A 538 22.66 -36.44 -23.90
N ILE A 539 21.59 -36.30 -24.66
CA ILE A 539 21.01 -37.35 -25.49
C ILE A 539 20.82 -36.80 -26.90
N ASP A 540 21.43 -37.43 -27.90
CA ASP A 540 21.31 -37.02 -29.30
C ASP A 540 19.87 -37.29 -29.81
N TYR A 541 19.06 -36.24 -29.90
CA TYR A 541 17.70 -36.29 -30.45
C TYR A 541 17.31 -34.87 -30.92
N PRO A 542 17.37 -34.59 -32.24
CA PRO A 542 16.99 -33.29 -32.77
C PRO A 542 15.47 -33.17 -32.81
N VAL A 543 14.92 -32.18 -32.09
CA VAL A 543 13.52 -31.76 -32.25
C VAL A 543 13.49 -30.75 -33.40
N GLU A 544 12.87 -31.12 -34.51
CA GLU A 544 12.87 -30.37 -35.78
C GLU A 544 11.50 -29.70 -36.00
N THR A 545 11.20 -29.30 -37.25
CA THR A 545 9.96 -28.59 -37.61
C THR A 545 8.72 -29.49 -37.68
N ASP A 546 8.91 -30.80 -37.71
CA ASP A 546 7.82 -31.78 -37.63
C ASP A 546 7.36 -31.96 -36.16
N TRP A 547 6.19 -32.54 -35.94
CA TRP A 547 5.69 -32.76 -34.58
C TRP A 547 6.41 -33.94 -33.90
N HIS A 548 6.86 -33.70 -32.67
CA HIS A 548 7.46 -34.71 -31.81
C HIS A 548 6.60 -34.90 -30.56
N ASP A 549 6.39 -36.16 -30.19
CA ASP A 549 5.89 -36.54 -28.87
C ASP A 549 7.08 -36.77 -27.94
N LEU A 550 7.04 -36.15 -26.76
CA LEU A 550 8.04 -36.22 -25.71
C LEU A 550 7.40 -36.74 -24.43
N ARG A 551 8.11 -37.64 -23.76
CA ARG A 551 7.73 -38.21 -22.47
C ARG A 551 8.89 -38.05 -21.50
N PHE A 552 8.67 -37.39 -20.38
CA PHE A 552 9.66 -37.19 -19.32
C PHE A 552 9.07 -37.60 -17.97
N ARG A 553 9.79 -38.44 -17.23
CA ARG A 553 9.31 -39.03 -15.98
C ARG A 553 10.38 -38.94 -14.89
N VAL A 554 9.96 -38.52 -13.70
CA VAL A 554 10.68 -38.72 -12.43
C VAL A 554 10.02 -39.88 -11.70
N GLU A 555 10.78 -40.94 -11.43
CA GLU A 555 10.26 -42.11 -10.73
C GLU A 555 11.36 -42.79 -9.92
N ASN A 556 11.16 -42.98 -8.61
CA ASN A 556 12.07 -43.79 -7.76
C ASN A 556 13.56 -43.36 -7.81
N ASN A 557 13.85 -42.05 -7.90
CA ASN A 557 15.19 -41.48 -8.11
C ASN A 557 15.80 -41.77 -9.49
N GLU A 558 14.97 -42.06 -10.50
CA GLU A 558 15.39 -42.14 -11.89
C GLU A 558 14.73 -41.03 -12.70
N LEU A 559 15.48 -40.46 -13.66
CA LEU A 559 14.95 -39.61 -14.72
C LEU A 559 14.84 -40.44 -16.00
N LYS A 560 13.65 -40.54 -16.58
CA LYS A 560 13.39 -41.31 -17.80
C LYS A 560 12.89 -40.38 -18.89
N VAL A 561 13.43 -40.53 -20.09
CA VAL A 561 13.01 -39.73 -21.24
C VAL A 561 12.80 -40.61 -22.46
N SER A 562 11.75 -40.32 -23.21
CA SER A 562 11.45 -40.90 -24.52
C SER A 562 10.99 -39.80 -25.48
N ALA A 563 11.29 -39.96 -26.76
CA ALA A 563 10.99 -38.97 -27.79
C ALA A 563 10.82 -39.67 -29.16
N TRP A 564 9.78 -39.32 -29.92
CA TRP A 564 9.56 -39.84 -31.28
C TRP A 564 8.80 -38.83 -32.16
N GLU A 565 9.01 -38.90 -33.48
CA GLU A 565 8.18 -38.15 -34.43
C GLU A 565 6.76 -38.72 -34.44
N VAL A 566 5.73 -37.88 -34.52
CA VAL A 566 4.31 -38.32 -34.50
C VAL A 566 3.96 -39.30 -35.64
N GLU A 567 4.71 -39.28 -36.74
CA GLU A 567 4.52 -40.25 -37.84
C GLU A 567 5.04 -41.67 -37.53
N ASP A 568 5.90 -41.81 -36.51
CA ASP A 568 6.48 -43.06 -36.06
C ASP A 568 5.62 -43.75 -34.97
N GLU A 569 5.86 -45.05 -34.74
CA GLU A 569 5.24 -45.77 -33.63
C GLU A 569 5.96 -45.41 -32.31
N GLU A 570 5.19 -45.23 -31.23
CA GLU A 570 5.72 -45.00 -29.88
C GLU A 570 6.79 -46.06 -29.53
N PRO A 571 7.97 -45.66 -29.04
CA PRO A 571 9.06 -46.58 -28.74
C PRO A 571 8.68 -47.55 -27.61
N GLU A 572 9.02 -48.84 -27.75
CA GLU A 572 8.82 -49.85 -26.69
C GLU A 572 9.85 -49.73 -25.53
N GLU A 573 10.95 -48.99 -25.74
CA GLU A 573 12.05 -48.78 -24.77
C GLU A 573 12.27 -47.28 -24.52
N TRP A 574 12.66 -46.90 -23.30
CA TRP A 574 13.06 -45.54 -22.98
C TRP A 574 14.32 -45.11 -23.75
N LEU A 575 14.33 -43.88 -24.26
CA LEU A 575 15.48 -43.31 -24.96
C LEU A 575 16.68 -43.14 -24.01
N ALA A 576 16.42 -42.70 -22.77
CA ALA A 576 17.41 -42.71 -21.69
C ALA A 576 16.74 -42.92 -20.32
N VAL A 577 17.52 -43.52 -19.41
CA VAL A 577 17.18 -43.73 -17.99
C VAL A 577 18.42 -43.36 -17.18
N HIS A 578 18.29 -42.36 -16.31
CA HIS A 578 19.37 -41.79 -15.51
C HIS A 578 19.14 -41.98 -14.02
N ASP A 579 20.03 -42.71 -13.34
CA ASP A 579 20.02 -42.86 -11.88
C ASP A 579 20.50 -41.57 -11.17
N LEU A 580 19.69 -41.00 -10.28
CA LEU A 580 20.08 -39.84 -9.46
C LEU A 580 20.98 -40.26 -8.30
N ALA A 581 22.18 -39.67 -8.23
CA ALA A 581 23.07 -39.84 -7.09
C ALA A 581 22.49 -39.13 -5.84
N GLU A 582 22.98 -39.52 -4.65
CA GLU A 582 22.51 -38.94 -3.36
C GLU A 582 22.64 -37.40 -3.32
N ASP A 583 23.70 -36.83 -3.91
CA ASP A 583 23.93 -35.38 -3.98
C ASP A 583 23.11 -34.67 -5.09
N ASP A 584 22.39 -35.44 -5.91
CA ASP A 584 21.50 -34.97 -6.98
C ASP A 584 20.01 -35.19 -6.63
N GLN A 585 19.72 -35.71 -5.44
CA GLN A 585 18.36 -35.93 -4.92
C GLN A 585 17.81 -34.67 -4.23
N LEU A 586 16.54 -34.36 -4.47
CA LEU A 586 15.82 -33.32 -3.73
C LEU A 586 15.49 -33.81 -2.32
N ASP A 587 15.65 -32.95 -1.31
CA ASP A 587 15.31 -33.27 0.08
C ASP A 587 13.79 -33.45 0.27
N GLU A 588 13.00 -32.68 -0.45
CA GLU A 588 11.52 -32.76 -0.53
C GLU A 588 11.09 -32.74 -2.00
N PRO A 589 11.07 -33.89 -2.69
CA PRO A 589 10.87 -33.96 -4.14
C PRO A 589 9.45 -33.63 -4.62
N LEU A 590 8.60 -33.00 -3.81
CA LEU A 590 7.26 -32.59 -4.23
C LEU A 590 7.34 -31.30 -5.04
N GLY A 591 6.80 -31.30 -6.25
CA GLY A 591 6.70 -30.06 -7.04
C GLY A 591 5.78 -30.19 -8.24
N ARG A 592 5.67 -29.10 -8.99
CA ARG A 592 4.74 -28.99 -10.12
C ARG A 592 5.48 -29.14 -11.45
N LEU A 593 4.70 -29.31 -12.51
CA LEU A 593 5.20 -29.10 -13.86
C LEU A 593 5.43 -27.60 -14.08
N MET A 594 6.68 -27.20 -14.32
CA MET A 594 7.04 -25.85 -14.73
C MET A 594 7.70 -25.90 -16.09
N MET A 595 7.52 -24.85 -16.88
CA MET A 595 8.05 -24.77 -18.23
C MET A 595 8.72 -23.43 -18.44
N SER A 596 9.90 -23.45 -19.05
CA SER A 596 10.60 -22.24 -19.42
C SER A 596 11.19 -22.33 -20.80
N MET A 597 11.35 -21.17 -21.40
CA MET A 597 11.82 -21.00 -22.75
C MET A 597 12.86 -19.89 -22.77
N ILE A 598 13.95 -20.05 -23.51
CA ILE A 598 14.99 -19.02 -23.62
C ILE A 598 15.55 -18.94 -25.03
N ASN A 599 15.73 -17.71 -25.52
CA ASN A 599 16.34 -17.38 -26.80
C ASN A 599 17.71 -16.73 -26.59
N PHE A 600 18.76 -17.36 -27.09
CA PHE A 600 20.12 -16.82 -27.07
C PHE A 600 20.57 -16.21 -28.41
N ASP A 601 19.73 -16.24 -29.45
CA ASP A 601 20.02 -15.73 -30.80
C ASP A 601 19.80 -14.22 -30.93
N TYR A 602 20.67 -13.52 -31.67
CA TYR A 602 20.70 -12.05 -31.75
C TYR A 602 19.92 -11.43 -32.90
N GLU A 603 19.43 -12.21 -33.87
CA GLU A 603 18.90 -11.65 -35.12
C GLU A 603 17.46 -12.05 -35.43
N GLN A 604 16.83 -12.95 -34.65
CA GLN A 604 15.51 -13.48 -34.97
C GLN A 604 14.67 -13.83 -33.73
N THR A 605 13.38 -13.47 -33.81
CA THR A 605 12.30 -14.00 -32.98
C THR A 605 12.20 -15.52 -33.21
N GLN A 606 11.95 -16.29 -32.16
CA GLN A 606 11.92 -17.75 -32.21
C GLN A 606 10.60 -18.28 -31.67
N THR A 607 10.12 -19.40 -32.20
CA THR A 607 8.78 -19.91 -31.88
C THR A 607 8.76 -21.41 -31.57
N PHE A 608 8.10 -21.78 -30.49
CA PHE A 608 7.68 -23.17 -30.25
C PHE A 608 6.17 -23.31 -30.41
N PHE A 609 5.75 -24.45 -30.94
CA PHE A 609 4.35 -24.82 -31.04
C PHE A 609 4.06 -26.07 -30.20
N LEU A 610 2.97 -26.04 -29.44
CA LEU A 610 2.50 -27.10 -28.56
C LEU A 610 1.08 -27.51 -28.98
N ASP A 611 0.82 -28.80 -29.09
CA ASP A 611 -0.52 -29.34 -29.40
C ASP A 611 -1.30 -29.62 -28.11
N HIS A 612 -0.66 -30.32 -27.17
CA HIS A 612 -1.18 -30.58 -25.84
C HIS A 612 -0.05 -30.80 -24.85
N ILE A 613 -0.36 -30.67 -23.58
CA ILE A 613 0.52 -31.04 -22.47
C ILE A 613 -0.30 -31.75 -21.39
N GLU A 614 0.24 -32.86 -20.90
CA GLU A 614 -0.39 -33.72 -19.91
C GLU A 614 0.63 -34.07 -18.84
N ALA A 615 0.27 -33.93 -17.58
CA ALA A 615 1.13 -34.16 -16.44
C ALA A 615 0.36 -34.94 -15.38
N GLU A 616 0.83 -36.14 -15.03
CA GLU A 616 0.08 -37.08 -14.18
C GLU A 616 0.98 -37.77 -13.15
N PRO A 617 0.45 -38.10 -11.94
CA PRO A 617 1.16 -38.91 -10.97
C PRO A 617 1.50 -40.31 -11.48
N VAL A 618 2.70 -40.79 -11.17
CA VAL A 618 3.11 -42.16 -11.49
C VAL A 618 2.47 -43.11 -10.47
N THR A 619 1.47 -43.88 -10.90
CA THR A 619 0.80 -44.91 -10.07
C THR A 619 1.24 -46.33 -10.45
N GLU A 620 0.99 -47.34 -9.58
CA GLU A 620 1.29 -48.77 -9.89
C GLU A 620 0.61 -49.29 -11.19
N GLU A 621 -0.38 -48.58 -11.75
CA GLU A 621 -1.03 -48.93 -13.03
C GLU A 621 -0.37 -48.28 -14.27
N SER A 622 0.62 -47.38 -14.11
CA SER A 622 1.32 -46.65 -15.19
C SER A 622 2.42 -47.44 -15.92
N GLU A 623 2.49 -48.77 -15.70
CA GLU A 623 3.49 -49.67 -16.30
C GLU A 623 3.21 -49.95 -17.79
N THR A 624 3.72 -49.11 -18.69
CA THR A 624 4.04 -49.52 -20.06
C THR A 624 5.34 -48.87 -20.49
N LEU A 625 6.38 -49.72 -20.68
CA LEU A 625 7.64 -49.59 -21.46
C LEU A 625 8.78 -50.31 -20.71
N GLU A 626 9.46 -51.28 -21.35
CA GLU A 626 10.52 -52.10 -20.72
C GLU A 626 11.90 -51.38 -20.74
N GLU A 627 12.73 -51.62 -19.71
CA GLU A 627 14.07 -51.01 -19.57
C GLU A 627 15.05 -51.41 -20.70
N PRO A 628 15.87 -50.47 -21.23
CA PRO A 628 16.83 -50.76 -22.27
C PRO A 628 18.01 -51.60 -21.76
N SER A 629 18.47 -52.53 -22.60
CA SER A 629 19.60 -53.41 -22.26
C SER A 629 20.94 -52.68 -22.27
N GLN A 630 21.58 -52.58 -21.09
CA GLN A 630 22.90 -51.94 -20.89
C GLN A 630 23.97 -52.38 -21.89
N THR A 631 24.49 -51.44 -22.70
CA THR A 631 25.77 -51.58 -23.39
C THR A 631 26.79 -50.57 -22.88
N ASN A 632 27.63 -51.04 -21.96
CA ASN A 632 28.83 -50.35 -21.50
C ASN A 632 29.76 -49.98 -22.67
N VAL A 633 29.91 -48.67 -22.94
CA VAL A 633 31.04 -48.11 -23.67
C VAL A 633 31.73 -47.07 -22.80
N MET A 634 32.77 -47.49 -22.07
CA MET A 634 33.71 -46.58 -21.42
C MET A 634 34.49 -45.81 -22.50
N GLY A 635 34.24 -44.51 -22.62
CA GLY A 635 35.12 -43.53 -23.25
C GLY A 635 35.81 -42.68 -22.19
N ASP A 636 37.13 -42.56 -22.26
CA ASP A 636 37.98 -41.81 -21.31
C ASP A 636 37.51 -40.36 -21.12
N ALA A 637 37.19 -40.01 -19.87
CA ALA A 637 36.97 -38.64 -19.43
C ALA A 637 38.27 -37.81 -19.54
N THR A 638 38.15 -36.64 -20.17
CA THR A 638 39.14 -35.55 -20.06
C THR A 638 38.64 -34.60 -18.96
N PRO A 639 39.49 -34.04 -18.08
CA PRO A 639 39.00 -33.26 -16.94
C PRO A 639 38.32 -31.96 -17.38
N PRO A 640 37.40 -31.41 -16.56
CA PRO A 640 36.60 -30.24 -16.95
C PRO A 640 37.50 -29.02 -17.17
N ALA A 641 37.16 -28.26 -18.21
CA ALA A 641 37.61 -26.89 -18.39
C ALA A 641 36.89 -25.98 -17.37
N GLU A 642 37.55 -24.87 -17.08
CA GLU A 642 37.28 -23.91 -16.02
C GLU A 642 35.80 -23.51 -15.85
N THR A 643 35.38 -23.47 -14.59
CA THR A 643 34.25 -22.67 -14.10
C THR A 643 34.30 -21.26 -14.70
N THR A 644 33.38 -20.94 -15.60
CA THR A 644 33.06 -19.55 -15.92
C THR A 644 32.34 -18.97 -14.71
N SER A 645 33.04 -18.07 -14.01
CA SER A 645 32.48 -17.26 -12.93
C SER A 645 31.36 -16.36 -13.47
N VAL A 646 30.22 -16.39 -12.78
CA VAL A 646 29.00 -15.58 -12.95
C VAL A 646 29.24 -14.09 -12.60
N GLU A 647 30.43 -13.55 -12.90
CA GLU A 647 30.79 -12.16 -12.55
C GLU A 647 30.55 -11.17 -13.71
N GLU A 648 30.40 -11.63 -14.96
CA GLU A 648 30.12 -10.73 -16.10
C GLU A 648 28.62 -10.47 -16.33
N GLU A 649 27.73 -11.38 -15.92
CA GLU A 649 26.26 -11.16 -15.94
C GLU A 649 25.81 -10.19 -14.83
N ALA A 650 26.51 -10.14 -13.69
CA ALA A 650 26.21 -9.23 -12.60
C ALA A 650 26.45 -7.74 -12.96
N GLN A 651 27.40 -7.45 -13.87
CA GLN A 651 27.75 -6.07 -14.23
C GLN A 651 26.78 -5.45 -15.25
N GLY A 652 26.23 -6.25 -16.17
CA GLY A 652 25.20 -5.80 -17.11
C GLY A 652 23.87 -5.50 -16.41
N VAL A 653 23.48 -6.37 -15.47
CA VAL A 653 22.30 -6.17 -14.59
C VAL A 653 22.47 -4.93 -13.70
N GLN A 654 23.69 -4.62 -13.26
CA GLN A 654 23.95 -3.46 -12.41
C GLN A 654 23.86 -2.14 -13.18
N ALA A 655 24.26 -2.10 -14.46
CA ALA A 655 24.13 -0.91 -15.31
C ALA A 655 22.68 -0.63 -15.73
N ASP A 656 21.88 -1.66 -16.01
CA ASP A 656 20.45 -1.52 -16.32
C ASP A 656 19.63 -1.17 -15.06
N LYS A 657 20.03 -1.71 -13.90
CA LYS A 657 19.52 -1.25 -12.58
C LYS A 657 19.92 0.18 -12.25
N GLU A 658 21.13 0.62 -12.60
CA GLU A 658 21.55 2.02 -12.40
C GLU A 658 20.77 3.00 -13.29
N LYS A 659 20.28 2.53 -14.44
CA LYS A 659 19.39 3.29 -15.34
C LYS A 659 17.96 3.35 -14.79
N ARG A 660 17.36 2.20 -14.42
CA ARG A 660 16.04 2.15 -13.76
C ARG A 660 15.99 2.91 -12.42
N ARG A 661 17.06 2.82 -11.62
CA ARG A 661 17.22 3.60 -10.38
C ARG A 661 17.31 5.10 -10.63
N LYS A 662 17.86 5.53 -11.78
CA LYS A 662 17.84 6.95 -12.20
C LYS A 662 16.47 7.40 -12.72
N ASP A 663 15.71 6.48 -13.33
CA ASP A 663 14.31 6.72 -13.73
C ASP A 663 13.38 6.86 -12.51
N GLU A 664 13.68 6.17 -11.41
CA GLU A 664 12.98 6.28 -10.12
C GLU A 664 13.41 7.52 -9.30
N GLU A 665 14.68 7.96 -9.40
CA GLU A 665 15.24 9.10 -8.63
C GLU A 665 14.53 10.46 -8.87
N ASN A 666 13.66 10.59 -9.89
CA ASN A 666 12.96 11.85 -10.23
C ASN A 666 11.42 11.74 -10.20
N ILE A 667 10.86 10.66 -9.63
CA ILE A 667 9.41 10.54 -9.43
C ILE A 667 9.07 11.22 -8.09
N PRO A 668 8.12 12.16 -8.05
CA PRO A 668 7.65 12.70 -6.78
C PRO A 668 7.11 11.57 -5.89
N ASP A 669 7.46 11.59 -4.61
CA ASP A 669 7.01 10.60 -3.64
C ASP A 669 5.48 10.46 -3.67
N GLU A 670 5.01 9.24 -3.49
CA GLU A 670 3.57 8.97 -3.38
C GLU A 670 3.06 9.34 -1.98
N SER A 671 1.89 9.97 -1.95
CA SER A 671 1.26 10.36 -0.71
C SER A 671 -0.26 10.28 -0.81
N THR A 672 -0.90 10.34 0.34
CA THR A 672 -2.32 10.12 0.58
C THR A 672 -2.66 10.89 1.85
N ILE A 673 -3.93 11.09 2.14
CA ILE A 673 -4.39 11.57 3.45
C ILE A 673 -5.41 10.60 4.03
N HIS A 674 -5.38 10.44 5.35
CA HIS A 674 -6.40 9.71 6.10
C HIS A 674 -7.15 10.63 7.05
N LEU A 675 -8.37 10.24 7.41
CA LEU A 675 -9.12 10.80 8.52
C LEU A 675 -10.02 9.73 9.14
N ALA A 676 -10.27 9.88 10.43
CA ALA A 676 -11.22 9.07 11.19
C ALA A 676 -12.16 9.98 11.97
N VAL A 677 -13.46 9.64 11.96
CA VAL A 677 -14.50 10.38 12.70
C VAL A 677 -15.45 9.40 13.36
N SER A 678 -15.86 9.70 14.59
CA SER A 678 -17.03 9.08 15.22
C SER A 678 -17.96 10.14 15.82
N ASP A 679 -19.23 9.81 15.99
CA ASP A 679 -20.21 10.66 16.66
C ASP A 679 -20.73 10.05 17.97
N ASP A 680 -21.56 10.81 18.70
CA ASP A 680 -22.12 10.41 20.00
C ASP A 680 -23.18 9.30 19.90
N GLU A 681 -23.65 8.99 18.69
CA GLU A 681 -24.54 7.87 18.41
C GLU A 681 -23.78 6.57 18.12
N GLY A 682 -22.45 6.63 18.00
CA GLY A 682 -21.56 5.49 17.75
C GLY A 682 -21.32 5.20 16.27
N ASN A 683 -21.74 6.09 15.36
CA ASN A 683 -21.39 5.96 13.94
C ASN A 683 -19.89 6.24 13.77
N VAL A 684 -19.26 5.57 12.81
CA VAL A 684 -17.81 5.69 12.55
C VAL A 684 -17.58 5.83 11.05
N VAL A 685 -16.69 6.75 10.66
CA VAL A 685 -16.21 6.89 9.29
C VAL A 685 -14.69 6.85 9.28
N SER A 686 -14.15 5.95 8.46
CA SER A 686 -12.73 5.84 8.15
C SER A 686 -12.56 6.16 6.67
N TYR A 687 -11.84 7.25 6.34
CA TYR A 687 -11.78 7.76 4.98
C TYR A 687 -10.36 8.08 4.53
N THR A 688 -9.92 7.39 3.47
CA THR A 688 -8.60 7.59 2.87
C THR A 688 -8.76 8.16 1.47
N THR A 689 -8.08 9.27 1.17
CA THR A 689 -8.16 9.93 -0.15
C THR A 689 -6.79 10.25 -0.71
N THR A 690 -6.67 10.30 -2.03
CA THR A 690 -5.37 10.53 -2.68
C THR A 690 -5.48 11.22 -4.03
N ILE A 691 -4.46 12.03 -4.36
CA ILE A 691 -4.13 12.44 -5.73
C ILE A 691 -2.91 11.68 -6.32
N VAL A 692 -2.49 10.62 -5.63
CA VAL A 692 -1.40 9.66 -5.90
C VAL A 692 -0.01 10.16 -5.56
N SER A 693 0.61 11.01 -6.39
CA SER A 693 1.89 11.64 -6.01
C SER A 693 1.65 12.88 -5.16
N ILE A 694 2.61 13.26 -4.31
CA ILE A 694 2.63 14.59 -3.68
C ILE A 694 2.48 15.61 -4.81
N GLY A 695 1.43 16.42 -4.81
CA GLY A 695 1.10 17.41 -5.84
C GLY A 695 0.43 16.85 -7.11
N GLY A 696 0.05 15.57 -7.14
CA GLY A 696 -0.60 14.90 -8.27
C GLY A 696 0.20 15.00 -9.56
N ASN A 697 -0.42 15.38 -10.68
CA ASN A 697 0.28 15.65 -11.94
C ASN A 697 0.95 17.04 -11.99
N GLY A 698 0.83 17.83 -10.92
CA GLY A 698 1.44 19.15 -10.78
C GLY A 698 0.59 20.29 -11.34
N MET A 699 -0.53 20.01 -12.00
CA MET A 699 -1.41 21.03 -12.58
C MET A 699 -2.53 21.43 -11.63
N VAL A 700 -2.66 22.72 -11.38
CA VAL A 700 -3.85 23.34 -10.80
C VAL A 700 -4.83 23.72 -11.90
N VAL A 701 -6.12 23.41 -11.72
CA VAL A 701 -7.18 23.87 -12.62
C VAL A 701 -7.32 25.40 -12.52
N PRO A 702 -7.02 26.17 -13.59
CA PRO A 702 -7.01 27.63 -13.53
C PRO A 702 -8.38 28.21 -13.14
N GLY A 703 -8.42 29.07 -12.12
CA GLY A 703 -9.66 29.69 -11.62
C GLY A 703 -10.46 28.84 -10.62
N TYR A 704 -10.05 27.58 -10.39
CA TYR A 704 -10.71 26.67 -9.45
C TYR A 704 -9.79 26.14 -8.33
N GLY A 705 -8.47 26.29 -8.48
CA GLY A 705 -7.54 26.25 -7.34
C GLY A 705 -7.30 24.88 -6.70
N PHE A 706 -7.53 23.77 -7.42
CA PHE A 706 -7.22 22.43 -6.93
C PHE A 706 -6.30 21.67 -7.89
N LEU A 707 -5.46 20.79 -7.33
CA LEU A 707 -4.52 19.94 -8.06
C LEU A 707 -5.21 18.72 -8.65
N LEU A 708 -4.73 18.28 -9.82
CA LEU A 708 -5.23 17.10 -10.52
C LEU A 708 -4.36 15.88 -10.23
N ASN A 709 -4.99 14.71 -10.09
CA ASN A 709 -4.30 13.46 -9.85
C ASN A 709 -3.45 13.00 -11.06
N ASN A 710 -2.52 12.10 -10.78
CA ASN A 710 -1.74 11.35 -11.77
C ASN A 710 -1.98 9.84 -11.64
N ALA A 711 -3.22 9.40 -11.38
CA ALA A 711 -3.51 8.07 -10.85
C ALA A 711 -3.03 6.88 -11.69
N VAL A 712 -2.74 7.10 -12.97
CA VAL A 712 -2.31 6.07 -13.92
C VAL A 712 -0.91 6.27 -14.47
N TYR A 713 -0.11 7.15 -13.85
CA TYR A 713 1.26 7.44 -14.33
C TYR A 713 2.11 6.17 -14.48
N GLY A 714 1.99 5.24 -13.53
CA GLY A 714 2.74 3.97 -13.47
C GLY A 714 2.11 2.81 -14.25
N ARG A 715 1.06 3.03 -15.04
CA ARG A 715 0.35 1.97 -15.78
C ARG A 715 0.88 1.88 -17.20
N THR A 716 1.94 1.09 -17.38
CA THR A 716 2.58 0.78 -18.67
C THR A 716 2.31 -0.67 -19.06
N PRO A 717 2.36 -1.04 -20.35
CA PRO A 717 2.11 -2.41 -20.82
C PRO A 717 3.34 -3.30 -20.60
N THR A 718 3.78 -3.42 -19.35
CA THR A 718 4.90 -4.28 -18.95
C THR A 718 4.39 -5.64 -18.46
N ASP A 719 3.20 -5.70 -17.90
CA ASP A 719 2.59 -6.96 -17.48
C ASP A 719 1.74 -7.57 -18.60
N SER A 720 1.45 -8.86 -18.51
CA SER A 720 0.54 -9.57 -19.43
C SER A 720 -0.77 -8.79 -19.63
N PRO A 721 -1.38 -8.79 -20.83
CA PRO A 721 -2.69 -8.16 -21.07
C PRO A 721 -3.82 -8.68 -20.15
N THR A 722 -3.66 -9.87 -19.59
CA THR A 722 -4.56 -10.47 -18.58
C THR A 722 -4.29 -10.01 -17.15
N HIS A 723 -3.18 -9.33 -16.87
CA HIS A 723 -2.83 -8.88 -15.52
C HIS A 723 -3.86 -7.88 -14.98
N PRO A 724 -4.22 -7.92 -13.68
CA PRO A 724 -5.25 -7.04 -13.12
C PRO A 724 -4.96 -5.54 -13.27
N ASN A 725 -3.68 -5.17 -13.33
CA ASN A 725 -3.24 -3.78 -13.44
C ASN A 725 -2.82 -3.35 -14.86
N TYR A 726 -3.07 -4.18 -15.87
CA TYR A 726 -2.78 -3.83 -17.27
C TYR A 726 -3.55 -2.57 -17.71
N PRO A 727 -2.95 -1.65 -18.50
CA PRO A 727 -3.60 -0.42 -18.95
C PRO A 727 -4.89 -0.67 -19.75
N ARG A 728 -6.03 -0.14 -19.26
CA ARG A 728 -7.34 -0.29 -19.91
C ARG A 728 -8.14 1.02 -19.84
N PRO A 729 -9.04 1.25 -20.82
CA PRO A 729 -9.99 2.35 -20.75
C PRO A 729 -11.00 2.09 -19.62
N GLU A 730 -11.49 3.16 -18.99
CA GLU A 730 -12.51 3.10 -17.95
C GLU A 730 -12.15 2.18 -16.76
N MET A 731 -10.86 2.07 -16.43
CA MET A 731 -10.35 1.28 -15.31
C MET A 731 -10.07 2.13 -14.07
N ARG A 732 -10.33 1.58 -12.90
CA ARG A 732 -9.85 2.06 -11.60
C ARG A 732 -8.47 1.48 -11.35
N SER A 733 -7.47 2.32 -11.17
CA SER A 733 -6.15 1.82 -10.79
C SER A 733 -6.18 1.24 -9.38
N MET A 734 -5.67 0.01 -9.23
CA MET A 734 -5.50 -0.63 -7.92
C MET A 734 -4.82 0.31 -6.94
N SER A 735 -5.32 0.31 -5.71
CA SER A 735 -4.89 1.21 -4.64
C SER A 735 -4.48 0.45 -3.39
N SER A 736 -3.55 1.02 -2.63
CA SER A 736 -3.14 0.56 -1.30
C SER A 736 -3.94 1.23 -0.16
N MET A 737 -4.87 2.13 -0.48
CA MET A 737 -5.71 2.82 0.51
C MET A 737 -6.54 1.81 1.30
N ALA A 738 -6.29 1.71 2.60
CA ALA A 738 -6.87 0.68 3.46
C ALA A 738 -7.48 1.30 4.73
N PRO A 739 -8.54 2.13 4.63
CA PRO A 739 -9.31 2.44 5.83
C PRO A 739 -9.84 1.13 6.43
N THR A 740 -9.62 0.93 7.72
CA THR A 740 -9.92 -0.33 8.41
C THR A 740 -10.77 -0.04 9.65
N LEU A 741 -11.74 -0.90 9.90
CA LEU A 741 -12.59 -0.90 11.08
C LEU A 741 -12.51 -2.29 11.73
N VAL A 742 -12.31 -2.33 13.04
CA VAL A 742 -12.31 -3.54 13.85
C VAL A 742 -13.48 -3.47 14.82
N MET A 743 -14.25 -4.55 14.88
CA MET A 743 -15.38 -4.70 15.79
C MET A 743 -15.21 -5.89 16.71
N GLU A 744 -15.79 -5.83 17.90
CA GLU A 744 -15.95 -6.94 18.83
C GLU A 744 -17.40 -6.98 19.30
N GLU A 745 -18.06 -8.14 19.21
CA GLU A 745 -19.48 -8.29 19.57
C GLU A 745 -20.39 -7.22 18.92
N GLU A 746 -20.22 -6.97 17.60
CA GLU A 746 -20.97 -5.97 16.81
C GLU A 746 -20.74 -4.51 17.21
N LYS A 747 -19.69 -4.20 17.98
CA LYS A 747 -19.34 -2.82 18.37
C LYS A 747 -17.95 -2.42 17.87
N PRO A 748 -17.75 -1.17 17.43
CA PRO A 748 -16.43 -0.69 17.07
C PRO A 748 -15.50 -0.70 18.29
N VAL A 749 -14.29 -1.22 18.10
CA VAL A 749 -13.19 -1.18 19.10
C VAL A 749 -12.00 -0.38 18.58
N LEU A 750 -11.78 -0.38 17.26
CA LEU A 750 -10.70 0.36 16.62
C LEU A 750 -11.10 0.75 15.20
N THR A 751 -10.77 1.97 14.77
CA THR A 751 -10.61 2.29 13.36
C THR A 751 -9.24 2.91 13.13
N VAL A 752 -8.58 2.51 12.04
CA VAL A 752 -7.26 3.00 11.70
C VAL A 752 -7.08 3.06 10.19
N GLY A 753 -6.36 4.06 9.73
CA GLY A 753 -5.89 4.19 8.37
C GLY A 753 -4.64 5.06 8.33
N ALA A 754 -3.96 5.05 7.18
CA ALA A 754 -2.71 5.77 7.02
C ALA A 754 -2.46 6.11 5.55
N PRO A 755 -1.59 7.09 5.26
CA PRO A 755 -1.07 7.35 3.93
C PRO A 755 0.30 6.67 3.69
N GLY A 756 0.75 6.57 2.44
CA GLY A 756 2.10 6.06 2.13
C GLY A 756 2.16 4.88 1.15
N SER A 757 1.29 4.84 0.14
CA SER A 757 1.34 3.80 -0.89
C SER A 757 1.34 2.38 -0.26
N ASP A 758 2.20 1.48 -0.73
CA ASP A 758 2.27 0.10 -0.23
C ASP A 758 2.68 -0.01 1.25
N THR A 759 3.26 1.01 1.88
CA THR A 759 3.59 0.96 3.32
C THR A 759 2.37 1.07 4.21
N ILE A 760 1.24 1.57 3.68
CA ILE A 760 -0.06 1.60 4.38
C ILE A 760 -0.37 0.20 4.92
N LEU A 761 -0.25 -0.83 4.09
CA LEU A 761 -0.64 -2.19 4.43
C LEU A 761 0.18 -2.75 5.61
N THR A 762 1.50 -2.52 5.61
CA THR A 762 2.37 -2.98 6.69
C THR A 762 2.19 -2.16 7.96
N THR A 763 2.00 -0.83 7.84
CA THR A 763 1.80 0.05 9.00
C THR A 763 0.52 -0.29 9.74
N LEU A 764 -0.59 -0.48 9.02
CA LEU A 764 -1.87 -0.81 9.64
C LEU A 764 -1.84 -2.19 10.28
N SER A 765 -1.32 -3.20 9.59
CA SER A 765 -1.20 -4.54 10.17
C SER A 765 -0.29 -4.56 11.40
N GLN A 766 0.78 -3.75 11.43
CA GLN A 766 1.64 -3.61 12.61
C GLN A 766 0.88 -3.00 13.79
N ILE A 767 0.21 -1.87 13.57
CA ILE A 767 -0.56 -1.17 14.62
C ILE A 767 -1.67 -2.10 15.16
N MET A 768 -2.38 -2.78 14.27
CA MET A 768 -3.42 -3.73 14.64
C MET A 768 -2.87 -4.93 15.40
N MET A 769 -1.72 -5.49 15.01
CA MET A 769 -1.08 -6.57 15.79
C MET A 769 -0.70 -6.06 17.20
N SER A 770 -0.12 -4.87 17.30
CA SER A 770 0.22 -4.27 18.60
C SER A 770 -1.01 -4.03 19.49
N ASN A 771 -2.11 -3.53 18.91
CA ASN A 771 -3.34 -3.27 19.65
C ASN A 771 -4.08 -4.56 20.02
N LEU A 772 -4.31 -5.45 19.05
CA LEU A 772 -5.17 -6.63 19.22
C LEU A 772 -4.48 -7.82 19.89
N ASP A 773 -3.17 -8.03 19.66
CA ASP A 773 -2.43 -9.17 20.22
C ASP A 773 -1.58 -8.80 21.45
N PHE A 774 -1.18 -7.53 21.60
CA PHE A 774 -0.33 -7.07 22.70
C PHE A 774 -0.99 -6.05 23.63
N ASP A 775 -2.30 -5.77 23.46
CA ASP A 775 -3.08 -4.86 24.32
C ASP A 775 -2.42 -3.47 24.45
N THR A 776 -1.72 -3.05 23.38
CA THR A 776 -1.06 -1.74 23.32
C THR A 776 -2.08 -0.68 22.92
N SER A 777 -2.19 0.40 23.68
CA SER A 777 -3.11 1.50 23.34
C SER A 777 -2.83 2.07 21.96
N LEU A 778 -3.84 2.62 21.27
CA LEU A 778 -3.66 3.15 19.93
C LEU A 778 -2.55 4.23 19.84
N PRO A 779 -2.47 5.24 20.75
CA PRO A 779 -1.38 6.21 20.72
C PRO A 779 0.00 5.56 20.87
N GLU A 780 0.17 4.59 21.77
CA GLU A 780 1.44 3.89 21.95
C GLU A 780 1.81 3.06 20.71
N ALA A 781 0.83 2.38 20.09
CA ALA A 781 1.03 1.61 18.88
C ALA A 781 1.44 2.49 17.67
N ILE A 782 0.88 3.70 17.57
CA ILE A 782 1.27 4.70 16.56
C ILE A 782 2.72 5.15 16.77
N GLU A 783 3.20 5.28 18.01
CA GLU A 783 4.58 5.74 18.26
C GLU A 783 5.66 4.69 17.98
N GLN A 784 5.32 3.40 18.00
CA GLN A 784 6.28 2.30 17.78
C GLN A 784 7.03 2.42 16.44
N PRO A 785 8.36 2.21 16.38
CA PRO A 785 9.08 2.29 15.11
C PRO A 785 8.53 1.31 14.07
N ARG A 786 8.42 1.74 12.80
CA ARG A 786 7.87 0.86 11.75
C ARG A 786 8.93 -0.11 11.23
N LEU A 787 8.53 -1.37 11.06
CA LEU A 787 9.27 -2.39 10.30
C LEU A 787 8.42 -2.82 9.10
N SER A 788 8.75 -2.30 7.92
CA SER A 788 7.95 -2.48 6.70
C SER A 788 8.57 -3.51 5.77
N GLN A 789 8.03 -4.72 5.77
CA GLN A 789 8.40 -5.77 4.83
C GLN A 789 7.37 -5.87 3.69
N ARG A 790 7.78 -5.54 2.46
CA ARG A 790 6.89 -5.40 1.30
C ARG A 790 7.18 -6.40 0.17
N ASN A 791 7.80 -7.53 0.51
CA ASN A 791 8.24 -8.55 -0.44
C ASN A 791 9.02 -7.92 -1.62
N ASN A 792 9.94 -7.02 -1.31
CA ASN A 792 10.76 -6.36 -2.33
C ASN A 792 11.63 -7.39 -3.08
N PHE A 793 12.07 -7.09 -4.29
CA PHE A 793 12.83 -8.03 -5.15
C PHE A 793 14.05 -8.67 -4.44
N ASN A 794 14.67 -7.92 -3.54
CA ASN A 794 15.84 -8.33 -2.75
C ASN A 794 15.50 -8.75 -1.31
N ALA A 795 14.22 -8.95 -1.00
CA ALA A 795 13.68 -9.22 0.33
C ALA A 795 13.93 -8.14 1.39
N LEU A 796 14.43 -6.94 1.01
CA LEU A 796 14.71 -5.89 1.98
C LEU A 796 13.42 -5.42 2.65
N ALA A 797 13.41 -5.51 3.98
CA ALA A 797 12.52 -4.75 4.85
C ALA A 797 13.13 -3.38 5.15
N GLU A 798 12.28 -2.38 5.34
CA GLU A 798 12.70 -1.05 5.77
C GLU A 798 12.40 -0.89 7.27
N TYR A 799 13.30 -0.23 7.99
CA TYR A 799 13.02 0.23 9.34
C TYR A 799 13.29 1.73 9.46
N GLU A 800 12.62 2.39 10.39
CA GLU A 800 12.81 3.80 10.64
C GLU A 800 14.03 4.09 11.52
N GLU A 801 15.11 4.61 10.94
CA GLU A 801 16.32 4.93 11.72
C GLU A 801 16.10 6.12 12.66
N ASN A 802 15.35 7.13 12.22
CA ASN A 802 15.11 8.35 13.00
C ASN A 802 14.24 8.14 14.24
N TYR A 803 13.43 7.09 14.23
CA TYR A 803 12.49 6.76 15.30
C TYR A 803 12.94 5.53 16.11
N LEU A 804 14.10 4.95 15.79
CA LEU A 804 14.55 3.69 16.37
C LEU A 804 14.83 3.80 17.87
N ASP A 805 14.22 2.92 18.65
CA ASP A 805 14.53 2.71 20.05
C ASP A 805 15.46 1.50 20.26
N ALA A 806 16.00 1.35 21.48
CA ALA A 806 16.96 0.29 21.80
C ALA A 806 16.36 -1.13 21.80
N GLU A 807 15.05 -1.26 22.05
CA GLU A 807 14.36 -2.55 22.00
C GLU A 807 14.17 -3.00 20.56
N THR A 808 13.73 -2.10 19.69
CA THR A 808 13.60 -2.33 18.26
C THR A 808 14.95 -2.58 17.60
N GLU A 809 16.02 -1.87 18.00
CA GLU A 809 17.39 -2.14 17.51
C GLU A 809 17.81 -3.58 17.86
N GLN A 810 17.59 -4.02 19.10
CA GLN A 810 17.86 -5.41 19.50
C GLN A 810 17.00 -6.40 18.72
N GLN A 811 15.72 -6.10 18.52
CA GLN A 811 14.81 -6.96 17.77
C GLN A 811 15.26 -7.13 16.31
N ILE A 812 15.71 -6.06 15.66
CA ILE A 812 16.28 -6.12 14.31
C ILE A 812 17.49 -7.05 14.28
N GLU A 813 18.43 -6.95 15.23
CA GLU A 813 19.59 -7.87 15.30
C GLU A 813 19.16 -9.34 15.44
N GLU A 814 18.11 -9.61 16.22
CA GLU A 814 17.58 -10.96 16.41
C GLU A 814 16.85 -11.48 15.15
N LEU A 815 16.12 -10.61 14.45
CA LEU A 815 15.47 -10.93 13.16
C LEU A 815 16.49 -11.17 12.05
N GLU A 816 17.58 -10.39 12.01
CA GLU A 816 18.71 -10.62 11.10
C GLU A 816 19.37 -11.98 11.36
N ALA A 817 19.46 -12.41 12.62
CA ALA A 817 19.94 -13.74 12.97
C ALA A 817 19.02 -14.87 12.49
N MET A 818 17.73 -14.56 12.25
CA MET A 818 16.76 -15.46 11.59
C MET A 818 16.81 -15.37 10.05
N GLY A 819 17.60 -14.46 9.48
CA GLY A 819 17.79 -14.33 8.03
C GLY A 819 17.00 -13.19 7.37
N HIS A 820 16.28 -12.38 8.15
CA HIS A 820 15.69 -11.15 7.63
C HIS A 820 16.79 -10.17 7.22
N ILE A 821 16.51 -9.33 6.22
CA ILE A 821 17.46 -8.35 5.72
C ILE A 821 16.79 -6.98 5.75
N PHE A 822 17.48 -6.03 6.37
CA PHE A 822 16.96 -4.69 6.59
C PHE A 822 17.74 -3.62 5.85
N THR A 823 17.05 -2.52 5.55
CA THR A 823 17.65 -1.25 5.15
C THR A 823 17.07 -0.12 6.00
N ALA A 824 17.93 0.81 6.41
CA ALA A 824 17.50 1.99 7.12
C ALA A 824 16.72 2.93 6.20
N ASN A 825 15.57 3.38 6.66
CA ASN A 825 14.88 4.55 6.14
C ASN A 825 15.26 5.76 7.01
N THR A 826 16.02 6.69 6.43
CA THR A 826 16.50 7.90 7.11
C THR A 826 15.63 9.12 6.84
N ALA A 827 14.45 8.93 6.25
CA ALA A 827 13.60 10.03 5.86
C ALA A 827 12.94 10.64 7.10
N GLU A 828 12.92 11.97 7.19
CA GLU A 828 12.38 12.70 8.35
C GLU A 828 10.88 12.46 8.54
N GLN A 829 10.17 12.16 7.45
CA GLN A 829 8.74 11.85 7.47
C GLN A 829 8.39 10.45 7.99
N GLY A 830 9.38 9.58 8.18
CA GLY A 830 9.17 8.19 8.55
C GLY A 830 8.48 7.34 7.47
N ILE A 831 8.07 6.14 7.86
CA ILE A 831 7.29 5.20 7.09
C ILE A 831 5.82 5.38 7.49
N SER A 832 5.04 6.00 6.60
CA SER A 832 3.58 6.23 6.79
C SER A 832 3.26 7.19 7.95
N ALA A 833 1.97 7.54 8.10
CA ALA A 833 1.46 8.42 9.16
C ALA A 833 0.04 8.01 9.61
N ALA A 834 -0.07 7.13 10.58
CA ALA A 834 -1.33 6.55 11.02
C ALA A 834 -2.23 7.54 11.77
N ILE A 835 -3.53 7.39 11.55
CA ILE A 835 -4.62 8.14 12.17
C ILE A 835 -5.72 7.15 12.51
N GLY A 836 -6.34 7.28 13.69
CA GLY A 836 -7.38 6.35 14.11
C GLY A 836 -8.16 6.80 15.35
N ILE A 837 -9.13 5.98 15.72
CA ILE A 837 -9.94 6.12 16.95
C ILE A 837 -10.04 4.75 17.60
N GLU A 838 -9.75 4.70 18.89
CA GLU A 838 -9.93 3.54 19.77
C GLU A 838 -11.14 3.74 20.68
N PHE A 839 -11.94 2.70 20.87
CA PHE A 839 -13.20 2.76 21.62
C PHE A 839 -13.13 1.85 22.84
N SER A 840 -13.42 2.41 24.02
CA SER A 840 -13.36 1.70 25.29
C SER A 840 -14.74 1.22 25.76
N ASP A 841 -14.76 0.10 26.49
CA ASP A 841 -15.97 -0.49 27.07
C ASP A 841 -16.75 0.43 28.03
N ASP A 842 -16.06 1.40 28.63
CA ASP A 842 -16.67 2.39 29.53
C ASP A 842 -17.39 3.54 28.79
N GLY A 843 -17.34 3.52 27.46
CA GLY A 843 -17.94 4.51 26.57
C GLY A 843 -17.04 5.70 26.27
N THR A 844 -15.77 5.66 26.68
CA THR A 844 -14.77 6.65 26.25
C THR A 844 -14.21 6.32 24.87
N VAL A 845 -13.74 7.35 24.18
CA VAL A 845 -13.10 7.26 22.87
C VAL A 845 -11.76 7.98 22.90
N THR A 846 -10.75 7.40 22.27
CA THR A 846 -9.42 7.97 22.11
C THR A 846 -9.16 8.22 20.64
N ALA A 847 -9.19 9.48 20.22
CA ALA A 847 -8.70 9.89 18.90
C ALA A 847 -7.17 9.97 18.95
N ALA A 848 -6.49 9.46 17.92
CA ALA A 848 -5.03 9.46 17.87
C ALA A 848 -4.50 9.65 16.44
N THR A 849 -3.36 10.33 16.35
CA THR A 849 -2.61 10.60 15.13
C THR A 849 -1.11 10.49 15.43
N GLU A 850 -0.28 10.51 14.40
CA GLU A 850 1.15 10.74 14.56
C GLU A 850 1.45 12.01 15.37
N SER A 851 2.47 11.95 16.23
CA SER A 851 3.01 13.12 16.92
C SER A 851 4.05 13.89 16.08
N GLU A 852 4.89 13.18 15.33
CA GLU A 852 6.03 13.77 14.62
C GLU A 852 6.05 13.48 13.11
N ARG A 853 5.70 12.25 12.69
CA ARG A 853 5.77 11.85 11.27
C ARG A 853 4.89 12.76 10.43
N ARG A 854 5.44 13.22 9.30
CA ARG A 854 4.80 14.18 8.40
C ARG A 854 4.34 15.48 9.08
N GLY A 855 5.00 15.89 10.16
CA GLY A 855 4.67 17.11 10.90
C GLY A 855 3.57 16.93 11.96
N GLY A 856 3.16 15.70 12.24
CA GLY A 856 2.11 15.36 13.20
C GLY A 856 0.69 15.54 12.65
N GLY A 857 -0.30 15.14 13.46
CA GLY A 857 -1.72 15.31 13.16
C GLY A 857 -2.48 15.99 14.30
N SER A 858 -3.81 16.01 14.18
CA SER A 858 -4.71 16.59 15.16
C SER A 858 -5.84 15.64 15.52
N ALA A 859 -5.97 15.36 16.82
CA ALA A 859 -7.03 14.58 17.44
C ALA A 859 -7.86 15.45 18.39
N LEU A 860 -9.18 15.37 18.28
CA LEU A 860 -10.15 16.11 19.10
C LEU A 860 -11.31 15.20 19.53
N VAL A 861 -11.88 15.46 20.70
CA VAL A 861 -13.13 14.83 21.19
C VAL A 861 -14.09 15.90 21.74
N GLU A 862 -15.40 15.68 21.65
CA GLU A 862 -16.41 16.69 22.05
C GLU A 862 -16.38 17.04 23.54
N SER A 863 -16.15 16.04 24.39
CA SER A 863 -16.05 16.21 25.83
C SER A 863 -14.80 15.51 26.32
N GLU A 864 -13.71 16.27 26.34
CA GLU A 864 -12.42 15.84 26.90
C GLU A 864 -12.63 15.30 28.32
N MET A 865 -12.10 14.11 28.57
CA MET A 865 -11.95 13.63 29.92
C MET A 865 -10.91 14.56 30.54
N GLU A 866 -11.28 15.41 31.51
CA GLU A 866 -10.32 16.29 32.18
C GLU A 866 -9.11 15.43 32.54
N ASP A 867 -8.00 15.67 31.85
CA ASP A 867 -6.71 15.02 32.04
C ASP A 867 -6.54 14.69 33.53
N GLU A 868 -6.34 13.40 33.88
CA GLU A 868 -5.92 13.03 35.24
C GLU A 868 -4.60 13.70 35.62
N LYS A 869 -3.93 14.36 34.65
CA LYS A 869 -2.82 15.28 34.84
C LYS A 869 -3.17 16.42 35.80
N GLY A 870 -2.42 16.45 36.90
CA GLY A 870 -2.61 17.34 38.03
C GLY A 870 -3.83 17.01 38.89
N SER A 871 -4.32 15.76 38.90
CA SER A 871 -5.40 15.29 39.80
C SER A 871 -4.87 14.67 41.09
N ALA A 872 -5.73 14.47 42.10
CA ALA A 872 -5.36 13.76 43.31
C ALA A 872 -5.09 12.27 43.08
N GLU A 873 -5.69 11.65 42.06
CA GLU A 873 -5.48 10.25 41.66
C GLU A 873 -4.08 10.05 41.08
N GLU A 874 -3.60 10.98 40.26
CA GLU A 874 -2.22 10.94 39.73
C GLU A 874 -1.19 11.14 40.84
N ILE A 875 -1.39 12.13 41.73
CA ILE A 875 -0.51 12.32 42.90
C ILE A 875 -0.48 11.05 43.76
N LYS A 876 -1.61 10.33 43.84
CA LYS A 876 -1.70 9.07 44.58
C LYS A 876 -0.95 7.95 43.87
N SER A 877 -1.07 7.82 42.56
CA SER A 877 -0.27 6.89 41.75
C SER A 877 1.23 7.13 41.96
N LEU A 878 1.66 8.40 41.97
CA LEU A 878 3.05 8.78 42.25
C LEU A 878 3.51 8.39 43.67
N VAL A 879 2.64 8.52 44.68
CA VAL A 879 2.91 8.01 46.03
C VAL A 879 3.07 6.49 46.04
N GLU A 880 2.25 5.76 45.27
CA GLU A 880 2.33 4.30 45.14
C GLU A 880 3.65 3.89 44.46
N THR A 881 4.06 4.56 43.38
CA THR A 881 5.36 4.35 42.72
C THR A 881 6.53 4.54 43.68
N PHE A 882 6.59 5.67 44.40
CA PHE A 882 7.64 5.91 45.40
C PHE A 882 7.62 4.89 46.55
N ALA A 883 6.44 4.35 46.89
CA ALA A 883 6.33 3.28 47.89
C ALA A 883 6.93 1.95 47.39
N GLU A 884 6.73 1.62 46.11
CA GLU A 884 7.33 0.43 45.47
C GLU A 884 8.86 0.52 45.36
N GLU A 885 9.38 1.72 45.12
CA GLU A 885 10.81 2.02 45.08
C GLU A 885 11.49 2.04 46.47
N ALA A 886 10.71 1.83 47.54
CA ALA A 886 11.16 1.88 48.93
C ALA A 886 11.71 3.25 49.37
N GLU A 887 11.21 4.34 48.77
CA GLU A 887 11.55 5.73 49.11
C GLU A 887 10.84 6.24 50.39
N PHE A 888 10.00 5.40 51.01
CA PHE A 888 9.36 5.66 52.30
C PHE A 888 9.96 4.80 53.43
N GLU A 889 10.24 5.40 54.59
CA GLU A 889 10.77 4.70 55.76
C GLU A 889 9.75 3.75 56.43
N ASN A 890 8.45 4.02 56.29
CA ASN A 890 7.40 3.15 56.84
C ASN A 890 6.07 3.25 56.07
N GLY A 891 5.30 2.16 56.08
CA GLY A 891 4.00 2.09 55.39
C GLY A 891 2.88 2.93 56.02
N ASP A 892 3.05 3.43 57.25
CA ASP A 892 2.07 4.36 57.85
C ASP A 892 2.15 5.74 57.16
N ALA A 893 3.33 6.14 56.67
CA ALA A 893 3.55 7.38 55.93
C ALA A 893 2.81 7.36 54.58
N VAL A 894 3.01 6.28 53.80
CA VAL A 894 2.31 6.01 52.53
C VAL A 894 0.80 6.02 52.73
N HIS A 895 0.31 5.21 53.67
CA HIS A 895 -1.13 5.08 53.91
C HIS A 895 -1.80 6.40 54.31
N SER A 896 -1.08 7.27 55.03
CA SER A 896 -1.61 8.58 55.42
C SER A 896 -1.73 9.56 54.26
N LEU A 897 -0.83 9.49 53.27
CA LEU A 897 -0.90 10.29 52.04
C LEU A 897 -2.04 9.78 51.13
N GLU A 898 -2.10 8.47 50.89
CA GLU A 898 -3.16 7.83 50.08
C GLU A 898 -4.57 8.14 50.61
N LEU A 899 -4.78 8.03 51.93
CA LEU A 899 -6.08 8.31 52.55
C LEU A 899 -6.48 9.79 52.37
N HIS A 900 -5.48 10.68 52.41
CA HIS A 900 -5.69 12.10 52.22
C HIS A 900 -6.06 12.41 50.77
N LEU A 901 -5.34 11.84 49.80
CA LEU A 901 -5.58 12.00 48.37
C LEU A 901 -6.91 11.38 47.94
N THR A 902 -7.28 10.22 48.46
CA THR A 902 -8.62 9.61 48.25
C THR A 902 -9.75 10.54 48.70
N SER A 903 -9.51 11.39 49.71
CA SER A 903 -10.50 12.38 50.13
C SER A 903 -10.54 13.59 49.19
N VAL A 904 -9.41 13.96 48.60
CA VAL A 904 -9.30 15.07 47.63
C VAL A 904 -9.98 14.67 46.32
N ALA A 905 -9.67 13.49 45.81
CA ALA A 905 -10.33 12.81 44.70
C ALA A 905 -11.86 12.94 44.75
N HIS A 906 -12.44 12.57 45.89
CA HIS A 906 -13.88 12.65 46.12
C HIS A 906 -14.45 14.08 46.03
N PHE A 907 -13.64 15.10 46.33
CA PHE A 907 -14.04 16.51 46.20
C PHE A 907 -13.81 17.04 44.79
N GLU A 908 -12.82 16.53 44.05
CA GLU A 908 -12.65 16.79 42.61
C GLU A 908 -13.86 16.28 41.83
N ASP A 909 -14.27 15.02 42.06
CA ASP A 909 -15.49 14.43 41.48
C ASP A 909 -16.76 15.28 41.72
N GLN A 910 -16.84 15.92 42.88
CA GLN A 910 -17.99 16.76 43.26
C GLN A 910 -17.86 18.22 42.80
N LYS A 911 -16.76 18.59 42.14
CA LYS A 911 -16.41 19.95 41.72
C LYS A 911 -16.45 20.96 42.88
N GLU A 912 -15.97 20.55 44.07
CA GLU A 912 -15.97 21.36 45.30
C GLU A 912 -14.62 22.07 45.54
N ALA A 913 -14.30 23.08 44.72
CA ALA A 913 -13.01 23.80 44.71
C ALA A 913 -12.47 24.22 46.09
N GLU A 914 -13.31 24.83 46.94
CA GLU A 914 -12.87 25.28 48.27
C GLU A 914 -12.46 24.10 49.17
N LYS A 915 -13.04 22.91 48.99
CA LYS A 915 -12.64 21.72 49.76
C LYS A 915 -11.38 21.08 49.18
N VAL A 916 -11.22 21.02 47.87
CA VAL A 916 -9.99 20.57 47.20
C VAL A 916 -8.80 21.39 47.70
N ILE A 917 -8.87 22.72 47.57
CA ILE A 917 -7.80 23.63 48.02
C ILE A 917 -7.49 23.46 49.52
N ASN A 918 -8.52 23.39 50.38
CA ASN A 918 -8.32 23.24 51.82
C ASN A 918 -7.67 21.89 52.18
N HIS A 919 -8.09 20.81 51.54
CA HIS A 919 -7.51 19.49 51.76
C HIS A 919 -6.09 19.43 51.20
N MET A 920 -5.80 19.96 50.01
CA MET A 920 -4.44 19.97 49.47
C MET A 920 -3.46 20.83 50.28
N ASN A 921 -3.91 21.92 50.89
CA ASN A 921 -3.09 22.63 51.89
C ASN A 921 -2.78 21.76 53.12
N GLY A 922 -3.74 20.94 53.56
CA GLY A 922 -3.51 19.93 54.61
C GLY A 922 -2.58 18.79 54.18
N PHE A 923 -2.58 18.44 52.90
CA PHE A 923 -1.63 17.47 52.31
C PHE A 923 -0.20 18.02 52.34
N LYS A 924 -0.01 19.30 52.00
CA LYS A 924 1.30 19.98 52.13
C LYS A 924 1.81 20.02 53.57
N ASP A 925 0.94 20.31 54.54
CA ASP A 925 1.28 20.25 55.96
C ASP A 925 1.72 18.82 56.39
N LEU A 926 1.12 17.79 55.79
CA LEU A 926 1.48 16.39 56.02
C LEU A 926 2.84 16.05 55.40
N LEU A 927 3.11 16.48 54.16
CA LEU A 927 4.42 16.34 53.52
C LEU A 927 5.52 17.03 54.34
N ASP A 928 5.31 18.28 54.78
CA ASP A 928 6.24 19.01 55.65
C ASP A 928 6.55 18.25 56.94
N HIS A 929 5.52 17.60 57.52
CA HIS A 929 5.69 16.80 58.72
C HIS A 929 6.51 15.53 58.44
N GLN A 930 6.20 14.81 57.36
CA GLN A 930 6.89 13.57 57.00
C GLN A 930 8.36 13.81 56.64
N GLN A 931 8.66 14.85 55.86
CA GLN A 931 10.03 15.25 55.55
C GLN A 931 10.79 15.63 56.83
N ALA A 932 10.18 16.41 57.73
CA ALA A 932 10.81 16.78 59.00
C ALA A 932 11.04 15.60 59.97
N GLN A 933 10.33 14.48 59.79
CA GLN A 933 10.56 13.22 60.51
C GLN A 933 11.52 12.27 59.78
N GLU A 934 12.07 12.69 58.63
CA GLU A 934 12.89 11.86 57.75
C GLU A 934 12.14 10.60 57.29
N TRP A 935 10.81 10.66 57.10
CA TRP A 935 10.01 9.52 56.64
C TRP A 935 9.95 9.37 55.12
N ILE A 936 10.25 10.45 54.40
CA ILE A 936 10.34 10.56 52.95
C ILE A 936 11.64 11.29 52.59
N SER A 937 12.21 11.01 51.42
CA SER A 937 13.40 11.68 50.90
C SER A 937 13.09 13.12 50.45
N ASP A 938 14.13 13.95 50.28
CA ASP A 938 13.98 15.32 49.77
C ASP A 938 13.42 15.31 48.34
N ASP A 939 13.79 14.32 47.52
CA ASP A 939 13.32 14.19 46.14
C ASP A 939 11.82 13.83 46.08
N VAL A 940 11.36 12.90 46.92
CA VAL A 940 9.92 12.58 47.07
C VAL A 940 9.13 13.79 47.55
N TYR A 941 9.66 14.51 48.54
CA TYR A 941 9.01 15.72 49.06
C TYR A 941 8.88 16.79 47.98
N ASP A 942 9.97 17.12 47.27
CA ASP A 942 9.98 18.18 46.27
C ASP A 942 9.04 17.86 45.10
N THR A 943 8.99 16.59 44.68
CA THR A 943 8.08 16.12 43.61
C THR A 943 6.62 16.21 44.04
N LEU A 944 6.25 15.59 45.17
CA LEU A 944 4.86 15.61 45.65
C LEU A 944 4.38 17.02 46.02
N LEU A 945 5.30 17.90 46.47
CA LEU A 945 4.99 19.29 46.74
C LEU A 945 4.74 20.09 45.45
N ALA A 946 5.50 19.82 44.38
CA ALA A 946 5.28 20.45 43.08
C ALA A 946 3.89 20.11 42.55
N GLU A 947 3.52 18.84 42.53
CA GLU A 947 2.19 18.39 42.08
C GLU A 947 1.07 18.93 42.97
N ALA A 948 1.28 18.94 44.29
CA ALA A 948 0.29 19.52 45.20
C ALA A 948 0.06 21.03 44.96
N ASN A 949 1.09 21.77 44.53
CA ASN A 949 0.94 23.19 44.18
C ASN A 949 0.26 23.36 42.83
N ALA A 950 0.58 22.53 41.83
CA ALA A 950 -0.06 22.55 40.53
C ALA A 950 -1.57 22.26 40.65
N LEU A 951 -1.95 21.27 41.45
CA LEU A 951 -3.35 20.95 41.72
C LEU A 951 -4.06 22.10 42.48
N ILE A 952 -3.39 22.78 43.42
CA ILE A 952 -3.99 23.97 44.05
C ILE A 952 -4.20 25.09 43.03
N GLU A 953 -3.21 25.35 42.17
CA GLU A 953 -3.30 26.39 41.12
C GLU A 953 -4.41 26.09 40.11
N LYS A 954 -4.63 24.82 39.76
CA LYS A 954 -5.73 24.36 38.90
C LYS A 954 -7.12 24.71 39.48
N TRP A 955 -7.28 24.65 40.80
CA TRP A 955 -8.57 24.85 41.47
C TRP A 955 -8.81 26.26 42.04
N GLU A 956 -7.78 27.14 42.05
CA GLU A 956 -7.87 28.56 42.42
C GLU A 956 -8.47 29.43 41.31
#